data_AF-A0A093ZCV3-F1
#
_entry.id   AF-A0A093ZCV3-F1
#
_cell.length_a   1.000
_cell.length_b   1.000
_cell.length_c   1.000
_cell.angle_alpha   90.00
_cell.angle_beta   90.00
_cell.angle_gamma   90.00
#
_symmetry.space_group_name_H-M   'P 1'
#
loop_
_entity.id
_entity.type
_entity.pdbx_description
1 polymer ?
#
loop_
_entity_poly.entity_id
_entity_poly.type
_entity_poly.pdbx_seq_one_letter_code
_entity_poly.pdbx_strand_id
1 'polypeptide(L)'
;MGFLHKAAGHFINLFVFAWDFGLFILNIVTPSRKPGHVVPAHAPGHGLSWPEYIPPKDGDSRSACPMLNAMANHGILPHDGKNITFKELNVKIRETFNFAPTFCFFVPKFAADFLDRSYWSGHFDLAEISLHNAIEHDGSLTRQDAALVPDQSKPDLKLVDDLLKEATGTMPDGSPRLTIPDLSRALSKRRVDAKKTNKDYTEDFFHNIFGSSNSSTMLTLFGGSIADLTPMLTEERFSENWEPRVRSRFGLTMAKFNGTVIPVERGVDTKSIVQAEGMKEEDTSRLMTGLSKEEFNSIEPHLAFLDKYITLRSYIDGYTISQADSALWVAIRGNNVAYALLKRATFVNVSRWFAFIEQSHPELQEEFVAKDDAAKAERAAQSGAGASYNITLQDAEMENLSLGFLPSHRIGYLHIGHAKAALLNDYFAHDLYKGNLLFRFDDTNFTKEKQEYQDSITEDLNTLGIKPDRMSYTSDHFQTLYEYCGRMIKEGNAYADDTEQKTMRDERVTGKASARRNRTVEENMAIFEGMIAGTQVHNCIRAKISIDNPNKAMRDPVIYSCNHTPHHRTGTLWKAYPTYDFACPLIDSLEGATHALRTTEFANRNPQYQWFLDCFNLRKVHIWDFARMNFKRTFLSKRKLTKLVDAGRVWGWDDPRMLTIAALRNFIVKQGPSRNVTLMDWTIFWNINKKEIDPIAPRHTAVDQKQRVIATIIKRGPEKAYAEDRPKHSKNPALRTKKIAYSRQLILDQEDAKLFEQDEEITLMAWGNVIVRRINRSSPDPCSPVVDIELELHLEVDVKKTEKKITWLSTEGQSLIPLELVDFDYLLTKGKLEEDDNWEDFLAEQTEFSSSAFCDANLAACKMDDIIQLERKGYFIVDAQYKDGKAAVLF
;
A
#
# COMPACT_ATOMS: atom_id res chain seq x y z
N MET A 1 -25.97 -44.71 -10.58
CA MET A 1 -24.96 -45.57 -9.93
C MET A 1 -23.78 -44.81 -9.30
N GLY A 2 -23.82 -43.47 -9.11
CA GLY A 2 -22.65 -42.71 -8.65
C GLY A 2 -22.45 -42.61 -7.13
N PHE A 3 -23.53 -42.57 -6.33
CA PHE A 3 -23.42 -42.35 -4.88
C PHE A 3 -23.05 -43.63 -4.10
N LEU A 4 -23.70 -44.75 -4.42
CA LEU A 4 -23.39 -46.07 -3.85
C LEU A 4 -21.97 -46.55 -4.20
N HIS A 5 -21.47 -46.24 -5.40
CA HIS A 5 -20.13 -46.62 -5.84
C HIS A 5 -19.04 -45.79 -5.13
N LYS A 6 -19.25 -44.47 -4.96
CA LYS A 6 -18.35 -43.61 -4.18
C LYS A 6 -18.33 -43.96 -2.68
N ALA A 7 -19.50 -44.26 -2.10
CA ALA A 7 -19.60 -44.70 -0.71
C ALA A 7 -18.88 -46.05 -0.49
N ALA A 8 -19.11 -47.04 -1.38
CA ALA A 8 -18.44 -48.33 -1.31
C ALA A 8 -16.90 -48.22 -1.45
N GLY A 9 -16.41 -47.34 -2.34
CA GLY A 9 -14.97 -47.08 -2.48
C GLY A 9 -14.31 -46.55 -1.21
N HIS A 10 -14.98 -45.65 -0.48
CA HIS A 10 -14.48 -45.16 0.82
C HIS A 10 -14.39 -46.26 1.88
N PHE A 11 -15.39 -47.14 2.00
CA PHE A 11 -15.34 -48.26 2.94
C PHE A 11 -14.24 -49.27 2.61
N ILE A 12 -14.03 -49.56 1.32
CA ILE A 12 -12.95 -50.43 0.87
C ILE A 12 -11.58 -49.85 1.24
N ASN A 13 -11.35 -48.57 0.96
CA ASN A 13 -10.08 -47.91 1.30
C ASN A 13 -9.85 -47.88 2.82
N LEU A 14 -10.88 -47.56 3.62
CA LEU A 14 -10.78 -47.58 5.08
C LEU A 14 -10.41 -48.97 5.61
N PHE A 15 -11.05 -50.02 5.09
CA PHE A 15 -10.73 -51.40 5.45
C PHE A 15 -9.30 -51.77 5.05
N VAL A 16 -8.87 -51.40 3.83
CA VAL A 16 -7.52 -51.67 3.34
C VAL A 16 -6.46 -51.00 4.22
N PHE A 17 -6.64 -49.74 4.61
CA PHE A 17 -5.71 -49.05 5.50
C PHE A 17 -5.72 -49.61 6.93
N ALA A 18 -6.89 -49.96 7.47
CA ALA A 18 -6.99 -50.59 8.78
C ALA A 18 -6.30 -51.96 8.80
N TRP A 19 -6.51 -52.77 7.76
CA TRP A 19 -5.85 -54.07 7.61
C TRP A 19 -4.34 -53.93 7.38
N ASP A 20 -3.89 -52.94 6.61
CA ASP A 20 -2.47 -52.65 6.39
C ASP A 20 -1.75 -52.29 7.69
N PHE A 21 -2.41 -51.49 8.54
CA PHE A 21 -1.89 -51.20 9.88
C PHE A 21 -1.83 -52.46 10.76
N GLY A 22 -2.82 -53.35 10.69
CA GLY A 22 -2.76 -54.66 11.33
C GLY A 22 -1.56 -55.49 10.89
N LEU A 23 -1.31 -55.57 9.57
CA LEU A 23 -0.14 -56.25 9.00
C LEU A 23 1.18 -55.60 9.44
N PHE A 24 1.20 -54.27 9.58
CA PHE A 24 2.36 -53.54 10.09
C PHE A 24 2.71 -53.96 11.52
N ILE A 25 1.71 -54.01 12.41
CA ILE A 25 1.90 -54.49 13.79
C ILE A 25 2.35 -55.96 13.79
N LEU A 26 1.73 -56.81 12.97
CA LEU A 26 2.14 -58.22 12.84
C LEU A 26 3.58 -58.37 12.34
N ASN A 27 4.04 -57.53 11.43
CA ASN A 27 5.42 -57.52 10.95
C ASN A 27 6.44 -57.12 12.04
N ILE A 28 6.04 -56.33 13.05
CA ILE A 28 6.91 -55.99 14.19
C ILE A 28 7.11 -57.20 15.10
N VAL A 29 6.06 -57.99 15.32
CA VAL A 29 6.07 -59.12 16.27
C VAL A 29 6.43 -60.47 15.63
N THR A 30 6.54 -60.55 14.30
CA THR A 30 6.91 -61.79 13.60
C THR A 30 8.34 -61.74 13.07
N PRO A 31 9.07 -62.89 13.07
CA PRO A 31 10.43 -62.93 12.57
C PRO A 31 10.49 -62.64 11.06
N SER A 32 11.52 -61.90 10.65
CA SER A 32 11.82 -61.64 9.24
C SER A 32 12.18 -62.94 8.49
N ARG A 33 11.92 -62.95 7.18
CA ARG A 33 12.39 -63.99 6.26
C ARG A 33 13.92 -64.03 6.22
N LYS A 34 14.48 -65.21 5.98
CA LYS A 34 15.91 -65.41 5.81
C LYS A 34 16.37 -64.84 4.45
N PRO A 35 17.59 -64.30 4.35
CA PRO A 35 18.20 -63.99 3.06
C PRO A 35 18.15 -65.18 2.08
N GLY A 36 17.97 -64.89 0.79
CA GLY A 36 17.77 -65.86 -0.29
C GLY A 36 16.38 -66.51 -0.33
N HIS A 37 15.53 -66.27 0.68
CA HIS A 37 14.20 -66.86 0.82
C HIS A 37 13.09 -65.79 0.92
N VAL A 38 13.40 -64.54 0.53
CA VAL A 38 12.42 -63.45 0.50
C VAL A 38 11.40 -63.71 -0.61
N VAL A 39 11.88 -64.06 -1.81
CA VAL A 39 11.05 -64.52 -2.94
C VAL A 39 10.56 -65.95 -2.64
N PRO A 40 9.26 -66.27 -2.80
CA PRO A 40 8.71 -67.61 -2.57
C PRO A 40 9.33 -68.69 -3.46
N ALA A 41 9.40 -69.94 -2.98
CA ALA A 41 10.06 -71.05 -3.69
C ALA A 41 9.51 -71.35 -5.09
N HIS A 42 8.22 -71.06 -5.33
CA HIS A 42 7.57 -71.29 -6.62
C HIS A 42 7.66 -70.09 -7.57
N ALA A 43 8.22 -68.97 -7.12
CA ALA A 43 8.28 -67.72 -7.89
C ALA A 43 9.67 -67.52 -8.54
N PRO A 44 9.74 -66.90 -9.73
CA PRO A 44 11.01 -66.52 -10.35
C PRO A 44 11.81 -65.56 -9.45
N GLY A 45 13.13 -65.77 -9.31
CA GLY A 45 13.98 -65.01 -8.39
C GLY A 45 14.25 -65.71 -7.04
N HIS A 46 13.59 -66.83 -6.76
CA HIS A 46 13.90 -67.63 -5.56
C HIS A 46 15.36 -68.08 -5.55
N GLY A 47 15.99 -68.05 -4.38
CA GLY A 47 17.40 -68.42 -4.25
C GLY A 47 18.34 -67.49 -5.01
N LEU A 48 17.93 -66.23 -5.25
CA LEU A 48 18.70 -65.20 -5.97
C LEU A 48 18.89 -65.50 -7.47
N SER A 49 18.09 -66.41 -8.03
CA SER A 49 18.14 -66.82 -9.45
C SER A 49 16.99 -66.20 -10.23
N TRP A 50 17.27 -65.12 -10.95
CA TRP A 50 16.30 -64.46 -11.84
C TRP A 50 16.28 -65.12 -13.22
N PRO A 51 15.13 -65.12 -13.92
CA PRO A 51 15.07 -65.54 -15.33
C PRO A 51 16.03 -64.75 -16.21
N GLU A 52 16.38 -65.29 -17.38
CA GLU A 52 17.21 -64.58 -18.35
C GLU A 52 16.60 -63.23 -18.74
N TYR A 53 17.44 -62.19 -18.81
CA TYR A 53 17.03 -60.87 -19.27
C TYR A 53 16.94 -60.84 -20.79
N ILE A 54 15.79 -60.42 -21.30
CA ILE A 54 15.58 -60.15 -22.72
C ILE A 54 15.20 -58.66 -22.86
N PRO A 55 15.95 -57.86 -23.64
CA PRO A 55 15.61 -56.45 -23.85
C PRO A 55 14.30 -56.30 -24.62
N PRO A 56 13.54 -55.22 -24.40
CA PRO A 56 12.29 -54.96 -25.12
C PRO A 56 12.54 -54.80 -26.63
N LYS A 57 11.57 -55.26 -27.43
CA LYS A 57 11.56 -55.11 -28.89
C LYS A 57 10.64 -53.97 -29.32
N ASP A 58 10.83 -53.49 -30.53
CA ASP A 58 9.95 -52.49 -31.12
C ASP A 58 8.50 -53.02 -31.17
N GLY A 59 7.57 -52.26 -30.57
CA GLY A 59 6.16 -52.62 -30.46
C GLY A 59 5.77 -53.26 -29.12
N ASP A 60 6.72 -53.57 -28.25
CA ASP A 60 6.45 -53.96 -26.87
C ASP A 60 5.94 -52.75 -26.05
N SER A 61 5.06 -53.02 -25.10
CA SER A 61 4.47 -52.00 -24.22
C SER A 61 5.30 -51.88 -22.95
N ARG A 62 5.71 -50.65 -22.60
CA ARG A 62 6.50 -50.34 -21.40
C ARG A 62 5.96 -49.08 -20.72
N SER A 63 6.15 -49.03 -19.41
CA SER A 63 5.66 -47.95 -18.55
C SER A 63 6.78 -47.03 -18.07
N ALA A 64 6.43 -45.94 -17.40
CA ALA A 64 7.41 -45.12 -16.68
C ALA A 64 8.01 -45.82 -15.43
N CYS A 65 7.51 -47.00 -15.01
CA CYS A 65 7.99 -47.73 -13.84
C CYS A 65 9.07 -48.76 -14.21
N PRO A 66 10.34 -48.56 -13.80
CA PRO A 66 11.44 -49.47 -14.16
C PRO A 66 11.23 -50.90 -13.63
N MET A 67 10.60 -51.03 -12.47
CA MET A 67 10.36 -52.33 -11.83
C MET A 67 9.37 -53.21 -12.61
N LEU A 68 8.30 -52.61 -13.15
CA LEU A 68 7.33 -53.35 -13.96
C LEU A 68 7.93 -53.76 -15.30
N ASN A 69 8.71 -52.86 -15.90
CA ASN A 69 9.41 -53.15 -17.14
C ASN A 69 10.46 -54.26 -16.94
N ALA A 70 11.19 -54.27 -15.81
CA ALA A 70 12.10 -55.35 -15.46
C ALA A 70 11.38 -56.70 -15.33
N MET A 71 10.20 -56.73 -14.70
CA MET A 71 9.40 -57.96 -14.64
C MET A 71 9.01 -58.46 -16.04
N ALA A 72 8.68 -57.58 -16.99
CA ALA A 72 8.40 -57.98 -18.38
C ALA A 72 9.67 -58.44 -19.13
N ASN A 73 10.79 -57.74 -18.95
CA ASN A 73 12.08 -58.08 -19.57
C ASN A 73 12.63 -59.44 -19.09
N HIS A 74 12.28 -59.84 -17.86
CA HIS A 74 12.59 -61.17 -17.30
C HIS A 74 11.45 -62.20 -17.47
N GLY A 75 10.38 -61.90 -18.21
CA GLY A 75 9.27 -62.82 -18.45
C GLY A 75 8.45 -63.20 -17.20
N ILE A 76 8.54 -62.42 -16.13
CA ILE A 76 7.71 -62.55 -14.92
C ILE A 76 6.29 -62.03 -15.19
N LEU A 77 6.21 -60.97 -16.00
CA LEU A 77 5.02 -60.51 -16.70
C LEU A 77 5.13 -60.90 -18.19
N PRO A 78 4.03 -60.86 -18.96
CA PRO A 78 4.09 -60.96 -20.42
C PRO A 78 5.18 -60.07 -20.99
N HIS A 79 6.11 -60.64 -21.77
CA HIS A 79 7.29 -59.93 -22.25
C HIS A 79 6.95 -58.76 -23.17
N ASP A 80 5.90 -58.90 -23.97
CA ASP A 80 5.36 -57.80 -24.79
C ASP A 80 4.71 -56.68 -23.95
N GLY A 81 4.53 -56.88 -22.64
CA GLY A 81 3.95 -55.94 -21.70
C GLY A 81 2.46 -55.68 -21.92
N LYS A 82 1.77 -56.57 -22.64
CA LYS A 82 0.37 -56.38 -23.05
C LYS A 82 -0.58 -57.35 -22.37
N ASN A 83 -1.86 -56.98 -22.34
CA ASN A 83 -2.96 -57.82 -21.89
C ASN A 83 -2.77 -58.42 -20.48
N ILE A 84 -2.27 -57.61 -19.55
CA ILE A 84 -1.98 -58.02 -18.17
C ILE A 84 -3.24 -57.84 -17.31
N THR A 85 -3.61 -58.83 -16.50
CA THR A 85 -4.72 -58.65 -15.54
C THR A 85 -4.25 -57.95 -14.26
N PHE A 86 -5.09 -57.11 -13.66
CA PHE A 86 -4.76 -56.45 -12.37
C PHE A 86 -4.52 -57.44 -11.23
N LYS A 87 -5.16 -58.63 -11.28
CA LYS A 87 -4.93 -59.72 -10.33
C LYS A 87 -3.56 -60.35 -10.49
N GLU A 88 -3.16 -60.63 -11.74
CA GLU A 88 -1.83 -61.15 -12.04
C GLU A 88 -0.75 -60.18 -11.57
N LEU A 89 -0.94 -58.88 -11.86
CA LEU A 89 -0.04 -57.83 -11.39
C LEU A 89 0.10 -57.84 -9.86
N ASN A 90 -1.00 -57.92 -9.12
CA ASN A 90 -1.00 -58.01 -7.65
C ASN A 90 -0.13 -59.18 -7.16
N VAL A 91 -0.36 -60.38 -7.69
CA VAL A 91 0.35 -61.60 -7.28
C VAL A 91 1.84 -61.49 -7.63
N LYS A 92 2.17 -61.13 -8.86
CA LYS A 92 3.55 -61.08 -9.34
C LYS A 92 4.38 -60.02 -8.63
N ILE A 93 3.83 -58.83 -8.36
CA ILE A 93 4.51 -57.79 -7.58
C ILE A 93 4.77 -58.28 -6.15
N ARG A 94 3.78 -58.93 -5.53
CA ARG A 94 3.91 -59.47 -4.17
C ARG A 94 5.01 -60.53 -4.07
N GLU A 95 5.09 -61.42 -5.05
CA GLU A 95 6.09 -62.49 -5.08
C GLU A 95 7.50 -61.94 -5.33
N THR A 96 7.61 -61.00 -6.28
CA THR A 96 8.89 -60.44 -6.75
C THR A 96 9.52 -59.49 -5.72
N PHE A 97 8.72 -58.58 -5.15
CA PHE A 97 9.21 -57.47 -4.32
C PHE A 97 8.88 -57.61 -2.83
N ASN A 98 8.12 -58.65 -2.44
CA ASN A 98 7.62 -58.86 -1.08
C ASN A 98 6.85 -57.64 -0.53
N PHE A 99 5.96 -57.05 -1.33
CA PHE A 99 4.99 -56.05 -0.86
C PHE A 99 3.86 -56.71 -0.05
N ALA A 100 3.21 -55.94 0.82
CA ALA A 100 2.06 -56.42 1.57
C ALA A 100 0.84 -56.64 0.65
N PRO A 101 -0.03 -57.62 0.93
CA PRO A 101 -1.23 -57.86 0.11
C PRO A 101 -2.15 -56.65 -0.02
N THR A 102 -2.19 -55.80 1.01
CA THR A 102 -2.92 -54.52 1.02
C THR A 102 -2.34 -53.53 0.01
N PHE A 103 -1.02 -53.38 -0.02
CA PHE A 103 -0.31 -52.55 -0.98
C PHE A 103 -0.55 -53.04 -2.42
N CYS A 104 -0.40 -54.35 -2.65
CA CYS A 104 -0.60 -54.97 -3.96
C CYS A 104 -2.06 -54.98 -4.41
N PHE A 105 -3.02 -54.77 -3.52
CA PHE A 105 -4.42 -54.56 -3.90
C PHE A 105 -4.69 -53.09 -4.21
N PHE A 106 -4.24 -52.18 -3.35
CA PHE A 106 -4.53 -50.74 -3.45
C PHE A 106 -4.02 -50.14 -4.76
N VAL A 107 -2.75 -50.35 -5.11
CA VAL A 107 -2.14 -49.71 -6.28
C VAL A 107 -2.75 -50.22 -7.61
N PRO A 108 -2.89 -51.53 -7.85
CA PRO A 108 -3.53 -52.00 -9.08
C PRO A 108 -5.04 -51.72 -9.12
N LYS A 109 -5.73 -51.66 -7.98
CA LYS A 109 -7.14 -51.23 -7.93
C LYS A 109 -7.29 -49.76 -8.31
N PHE A 110 -6.39 -48.90 -7.83
CA PHE A 110 -6.32 -47.49 -8.23
C PHE A 110 -6.06 -47.35 -9.73
N ALA A 111 -5.11 -48.10 -10.28
CA ALA A 111 -4.85 -48.12 -11.72
C ALA A 111 -6.07 -48.61 -12.54
N ALA A 112 -6.78 -49.63 -12.05
CA ALA A 112 -8.00 -50.12 -12.70
C ALA A 112 -9.10 -49.05 -12.72
N ASP A 113 -9.32 -48.38 -11.58
CA ASP A 113 -10.32 -47.30 -11.49
C ASP A 113 -9.96 -46.11 -12.38
N PHE A 114 -8.67 -45.77 -12.45
CA PHE A 114 -8.19 -44.69 -13.31
C PHE A 114 -8.37 -45.01 -14.81
N LEU A 115 -8.13 -46.26 -15.21
CA LEU A 115 -8.33 -46.71 -16.60
C LEU A 115 -9.80 -47.01 -16.93
N ASP A 116 -10.72 -46.77 -15.99
CA ASP A 116 -12.14 -47.15 -16.09
C ASP A 116 -12.34 -48.65 -16.43
N ARG A 117 -11.56 -49.50 -15.77
CA ARG A 117 -11.57 -50.96 -15.94
C ARG A 117 -11.90 -51.69 -14.64
N SER A 118 -12.51 -52.86 -14.79
CA SER A 118 -12.75 -53.75 -13.64
C SER A 118 -11.44 -54.34 -13.13
N TYR A 119 -11.13 -54.16 -11.85
CA TYR A 119 -10.01 -54.87 -11.20
C TYR A 119 -10.13 -56.40 -11.32
N TRP A 120 -11.35 -56.93 -11.37
CA TRP A 120 -11.56 -58.39 -11.31
C TRP A 120 -11.38 -59.10 -12.65
N SER A 121 -11.63 -58.42 -13.77
CA SER A 121 -11.70 -58.99 -15.12
C SER A 121 -11.06 -58.13 -16.21
N GLY A 122 -10.66 -56.91 -15.89
CA GLY A 122 -10.00 -55.99 -16.82
C GLY A 122 -8.55 -56.39 -17.08
N HIS A 123 -8.09 -56.03 -18.27
CA HIS A 123 -6.71 -56.20 -18.73
C HIS A 123 -6.15 -54.84 -19.09
N PHE A 124 -4.83 -54.68 -19.11
CA PHE A 124 -4.17 -53.45 -19.55
C PHE A 124 -2.77 -53.72 -20.11
N ASP A 125 -2.28 -52.78 -20.89
CA ASP A 125 -0.91 -52.75 -21.40
C ASP A 125 -0.08 -51.79 -20.54
N LEU A 126 1.21 -52.07 -20.32
CA LEU A 126 2.07 -51.29 -19.44
C LEU A 126 2.14 -49.79 -19.82
N ALA A 127 2.09 -49.43 -21.09
CA ALA A 127 2.08 -48.03 -21.52
C ALA A 127 0.85 -47.26 -21.01
N GLU A 128 -0.30 -47.92 -20.80
CA GLU A 128 -1.57 -47.26 -20.43
C GLU A 128 -1.53 -46.66 -19.01
N ILE A 129 -0.69 -47.20 -18.12
CA ILE A 129 -0.50 -46.65 -16.77
C ILE A 129 0.48 -45.45 -16.72
N SER A 130 0.98 -45.02 -17.89
CA SER A 130 1.88 -43.86 -18.03
C SER A 130 1.17 -42.57 -18.47
N LEU A 131 -0.17 -42.56 -18.47
CA LEU A 131 -0.97 -41.38 -18.82
C LEU A 131 -0.74 -40.21 -17.84
N HIS A 132 -0.65 -39.00 -18.40
CA HIS A 132 -0.47 -37.75 -17.65
C HIS A 132 -1.61 -37.53 -16.63
N ASN A 133 -1.28 -37.02 -15.44
CA ASN A 133 -2.18 -36.77 -14.30
C ASN A 133 -2.93 -37.99 -13.69
N ALA A 134 -2.51 -39.22 -14.01
CA ALA A 134 -2.99 -40.43 -13.35
C ALA A 134 -2.21 -40.73 -12.06
N ILE A 135 -0.89 -40.76 -12.27
CA ILE A 135 0.22 -41.04 -11.39
C ILE A 135 1.25 -40.04 -11.91
N GLU A 136 1.58 -39.00 -11.16
CA GLU A 136 2.45 -37.93 -11.65
C GLU A 136 3.83 -38.49 -12.02
N HIS A 137 4.08 -38.64 -13.33
CA HIS A 137 5.38 -39.06 -13.90
C HIS A 137 6.27 -37.87 -14.23
N ASP A 138 5.71 -36.67 -14.21
CA ASP A 138 6.42 -35.41 -14.35
C ASP A 138 7.21 -35.10 -13.07
N GLY A 139 8.42 -34.58 -13.20
CA GLY A 139 9.37 -34.49 -12.09
C GLY A 139 9.98 -35.83 -11.66
N SER A 140 9.87 -36.88 -12.49
CA SER A 140 10.55 -38.16 -12.27
C SER A 140 12.07 -38.02 -12.23
N LEU A 141 12.71 -38.82 -11.38
CA LEU A 141 14.17 -38.90 -11.29
C LEU A 141 14.81 -39.74 -12.42
N THR A 142 14.00 -40.44 -13.22
CA THR A 142 14.49 -41.43 -14.21
C THR A 142 13.87 -41.27 -15.59
N ARG A 143 12.94 -40.32 -15.74
CA ARG A 143 12.24 -40.00 -16.98
C ARG A 143 12.14 -38.48 -17.14
N GLN A 144 12.19 -38.04 -18.39
CA GLN A 144 11.79 -36.68 -18.74
C GLN A 144 10.28 -36.55 -18.62
N ASP A 145 9.84 -35.33 -18.34
CA ASP A 145 8.42 -35.02 -18.22
C ASP A 145 7.68 -35.40 -19.52
N ALA A 146 6.50 -35.99 -19.38
CA ALA A 146 5.69 -36.49 -20.49
C ALA A 146 5.28 -35.37 -21.46
N ALA A 147 5.17 -34.13 -20.97
CA ALA A 147 4.95 -32.95 -21.80
C ALA A 147 6.11 -32.66 -22.77
N LEU A 148 7.34 -33.04 -22.42
CA LEU A 148 8.53 -32.86 -23.26
C LEU A 148 8.81 -34.10 -24.11
N VAL A 149 8.70 -35.28 -23.49
CA VAL A 149 8.94 -36.57 -24.12
C VAL A 149 7.72 -37.46 -23.88
N PRO A 150 6.75 -37.50 -24.81
CA PRO A 150 5.53 -38.30 -24.63
C PRO A 150 5.80 -39.80 -24.51
N ASP A 151 6.88 -40.29 -25.11
CA ASP A 151 7.31 -41.68 -25.00
C ASP A 151 8.02 -41.94 -23.67
N GLN A 152 7.30 -42.51 -22.71
CA GLN A 152 7.79 -42.84 -21.38
C GLN A 152 8.40 -44.25 -21.29
N SER A 153 8.51 -44.98 -22.41
CA SER A 153 8.98 -46.37 -22.45
C SER A 153 10.47 -46.52 -22.12
N LYS A 154 11.27 -45.46 -22.26
CA LYS A 154 12.73 -45.50 -22.13
C LYS A 154 13.24 -44.61 -21.00
N PRO A 155 14.23 -45.07 -20.21
CA PRO A 155 14.89 -44.22 -19.22
C PRO A 155 15.70 -43.09 -19.85
N ASP A 156 15.71 -41.94 -19.17
CA ASP A 156 16.68 -40.90 -19.45
C ASP A 156 17.98 -41.22 -18.70
N LEU A 157 18.97 -41.72 -19.45
CA LEU A 157 20.24 -42.17 -18.88
C LEU A 157 21.02 -41.03 -18.20
N LYS A 158 20.83 -39.79 -18.64
CA LYS A 158 21.49 -38.64 -18.02
C LYS A 158 20.89 -38.35 -16.65
N LEU A 159 19.57 -38.32 -16.54
CA LEU A 159 18.89 -38.16 -15.24
C LEU A 159 19.25 -39.27 -14.26
N VAL A 160 19.35 -40.51 -14.74
CA VAL A 160 19.75 -41.66 -13.93
C VAL A 160 21.20 -41.52 -13.47
N ASP A 161 22.13 -41.17 -14.35
CA ASP A 161 23.55 -40.97 -14.00
C ASP A 161 23.72 -39.82 -13.00
N ASP A 162 23.03 -38.69 -13.21
CA ASP A 162 23.03 -37.55 -12.30
C ASP A 162 22.51 -37.96 -10.91
N LEU A 163 21.41 -38.71 -10.84
CA LEU A 163 20.86 -39.24 -9.58
C LEU A 163 21.85 -40.14 -8.86
N LEU A 164 22.45 -41.12 -9.55
CA LEU A 164 23.34 -42.09 -8.93
C LEU A 164 24.63 -41.43 -8.41
N LYS A 165 25.10 -40.37 -9.07
CA LYS A 165 26.24 -39.55 -8.62
C LYS A 165 25.95 -38.74 -7.36
N GLU A 166 24.70 -38.48 -7.03
CA GLU A 166 24.32 -37.77 -5.80
C GLU A 166 24.44 -38.63 -4.53
N ALA A 167 24.79 -39.91 -4.65
CA ALA A 167 24.91 -40.81 -3.51
C ALA A 167 26.01 -40.36 -2.54
N THR A 168 25.60 -40.05 -1.31
CA THR A 168 26.53 -39.66 -0.24
C THR A 168 26.70 -40.74 0.83
N GLY A 169 25.82 -41.75 0.84
CA GLY A 169 25.88 -42.83 1.82
C GLY A 169 26.84 -43.94 1.42
N THR A 170 27.20 -44.77 2.41
CA THR A 170 27.92 -46.03 2.20
C THR A 170 27.11 -47.22 2.75
N MET A 171 27.17 -48.34 2.04
CA MET A 171 26.71 -49.66 2.47
C MET A 171 27.69 -50.25 3.51
N PRO A 172 27.29 -51.30 4.26
CA PRO A 172 28.18 -51.95 5.22
C PRO A 172 29.50 -52.51 4.63
N ASP A 173 29.54 -52.79 3.33
CA ASP A 173 30.72 -53.25 2.59
C ASP A 173 31.56 -52.10 2.00
N GLY A 174 31.18 -50.85 2.24
CA GLY A 174 31.85 -49.65 1.73
C GLY A 174 31.40 -49.18 0.35
N SER A 175 30.52 -49.92 -0.34
CA SER A 175 29.97 -49.50 -1.64
C SER A 175 29.01 -48.29 -1.49
N PRO A 176 28.86 -47.43 -2.52
CA PRO A 176 28.01 -46.24 -2.41
C PRO A 176 26.52 -46.58 -2.33
N ARG A 177 25.76 -45.77 -1.58
CA ARG A 177 24.30 -45.85 -1.50
C ARG A 177 23.62 -44.48 -1.49
N LEU A 178 22.44 -44.42 -2.10
CA LEU A 178 21.50 -43.31 -1.93
C LEU A 178 20.96 -43.26 -0.50
N THR A 179 20.77 -42.05 -0.01
CA THR A 179 20.15 -41.77 1.29
C THR A 179 18.87 -40.94 1.13
N ILE A 180 18.12 -40.77 2.23
CA ILE A 180 16.94 -39.91 2.24
C ILE A 180 17.28 -38.47 1.80
N PRO A 181 18.32 -37.80 2.36
CA PRO A 181 18.73 -36.48 1.88
C PRO A 181 19.09 -36.43 0.40
N ASP A 182 19.70 -37.47 -0.16
CA ASP A 182 20.08 -37.50 -1.58
C ASP A 182 18.84 -37.49 -2.48
N LEU A 183 17.85 -38.35 -2.17
CA LEU A 183 16.59 -38.36 -2.91
C LEU A 183 15.82 -37.04 -2.76
N SER A 184 15.78 -36.47 -1.56
CA SER A 184 15.13 -35.19 -1.31
C SER A 184 15.75 -34.07 -2.15
N ARG A 185 17.09 -33.99 -2.24
CA ARG A 185 17.78 -33.01 -3.11
C ARG A 185 17.51 -33.26 -4.58
N ALA A 186 17.63 -34.50 -5.06
CA ALA A 186 17.38 -34.86 -6.45
C ALA A 186 15.93 -34.51 -6.87
N LEU A 187 14.96 -34.82 -6.01
CA LEU A 187 13.56 -34.44 -6.21
C LEU A 187 13.37 -32.92 -6.21
N SER A 188 14.05 -32.21 -5.32
CA SER A 188 13.99 -30.74 -5.28
C SER A 188 14.44 -30.12 -6.60
N LYS A 189 15.56 -30.61 -7.17
CA LYS A 189 16.05 -30.16 -8.49
C LYS A 189 15.03 -30.47 -9.58
N ARG A 190 14.55 -31.71 -9.64
CA ARG A 190 13.63 -32.16 -10.69
C ARG A 190 12.28 -31.46 -10.64
N ARG A 191 11.73 -31.14 -9.46
CA ARG A 191 10.48 -30.36 -9.36
C ARG A 191 10.66 -28.92 -9.83
N VAL A 192 11.80 -28.29 -9.54
CA VAL A 192 12.13 -26.95 -10.04
C VAL A 192 12.25 -26.98 -11.57
N ASP A 193 12.93 -27.97 -12.11
CA ASP A 193 13.07 -28.15 -13.56
C ASP A 193 11.71 -28.42 -14.23
N ALA A 194 10.94 -29.38 -13.71
CA ALA A 194 9.61 -29.73 -14.23
C ALA A 194 8.68 -28.52 -14.25
N LYS A 195 8.61 -27.75 -13.16
CA LYS A 195 7.83 -26.52 -13.08
C LYS A 195 8.24 -25.46 -14.09
N LYS A 196 9.51 -25.46 -14.52
CA LYS A 196 10.05 -24.51 -15.49
C LYS A 196 9.77 -24.93 -16.93
N THR A 197 9.83 -26.23 -17.21
CA THR A 197 9.76 -26.77 -18.57
C THR A 197 8.38 -27.31 -18.96
N ASN A 198 7.57 -27.71 -17.98
CA ASN A 198 6.25 -28.30 -18.16
C ASN A 198 5.18 -27.40 -17.52
N LYS A 199 4.32 -26.80 -18.36
CA LYS A 199 3.26 -25.89 -17.92
C LYS A 199 2.09 -26.60 -17.24
N ASP A 200 1.93 -27.89 -17.52
CA ASP A 200 0.84 -28.72 -17.00
C ASP A 200 1.26 -29.49 -15.74
N TYR A 201 2.51 -29.31 -15.28
CA TYR A 201 3.02 -29.91 -14.05
C TYR A 201 2.28 -29.37 -12.81
N THR A 202 1.83 -30.28 -11.95
CA THR A 202 1.10 -29.91 -10.73
C THR A 202 1.89 -30.30 -9.47
N GLU A 203 1.79 -29.48 -8.42
CA GLU A 203 2.40 -29.76 -7.11
C GLU A 203 1.32 -30.09 -6.07
N ASP A 204 0.23 -30.71 -6.51
CA ASP A 204 -0.84 -31.14 -5.61
C ASP A 204 -0.31 -32.15 -4.60
N PHE A 205 -0.82 -32.08 -3.36
CA PHE A 205 -0.32 -32.90 -2.25
C PHE A 205 -0.31 -34.41 -2.58
N PHE A 206 -1.34 -34.89 -3.29
CA PHE A 206 -1.43 -36.29 -3.70
C PHE A 206 -0.32 -36.68 -4.68
N HIS A 207 -0.03 -35.85 -5.68
CA HIS A 207 0.99 -36.10 -6.68
C HIS A 207 2.41 -36.04 -6.12
N ASN A 208 2.70 -35.06 -5.27
CA ASN A 208 3.99 -34.97 -4.58
C ASN A 208 4.27 -36.20 -3.72
N ILE A 209 3.28 -36.63 -2.94
CA ILE A 209 3.40 -37.83 -2.11
C ILE A 209 3.59 -39.08 -2.99
N PHE A 210 2.91 -39.18 -4.13
CA PHE A 210 3.08 -40.29 -5.05
C PHE A 210 4.48 -40.31 -5.69
N GLY A 211 5.00 -39.18 -6.17
CA GLY A 211 6.35 -39.08 -6.74
C GLY A 211 7.45 -39.41 -5.73
N SER A 212 7.31 -38.92 -4.48
CA SER A 212 8.21 -39.28 -3.38
C SER A 212 8.09 -40.74 -2.96
N SER A 213 6.89 -41.32 -3.07
CA SER A 213 6.64 -42.75 -2.84
C SER A 213 7.41 -43.59 -3.86
N ASN A 214 7.29 -43.28 -5.16
CA ASN A 214 8.03 -43.99 -6.21
C ASN A 214 9.55 -43.95 -5.96
N SER A 215 10.09 -42.77 -5.68
CA SER A 215 11.53 -42.59 -5.43
C SER A 215 11.99 -43.34 -4.17
N SER A 216 11.15 -43.39 -3.13
CA SER A 216 11.46 -44.08 -1.88
C SER A 216 11.61 -45.59 -2.03
N THR A 217 11.07 -46.21 -3.09
CA THR A 217 11.29 -47.63 -3.39
C THR A 217 12.77 -47.96 -3.57
N MET A 218 13.56 -47.01 -4.10
CA MET A 218 15.01 -47.16 -4.26
C MET A 218 15.71 -47.36 -2.91
N LEU A 219 15.21 -46.71 -1.84
CA LEU A 219 15.75 -46.86 -0.50
C LEU A 219 15.21 -48.09 0.23
N THR A 220 13.91 -48.38 0.10
CA THR A 220 13.28 -49.45 0.89
C THR A 220 13.45 -50.83 0.28
N LEU A 221 13.29 -50.99 -1.03
CA LEU A 221 13.38 -52.29 -1.71
C LEU A 221 14.81 -52.62 -2.10
N PHE A 222 15.58 -51.64 -2.57
CA PHE A 222 16.96 -51.83 -3.03
C PHE A 222 18.01 -51.42 -1.98
N GLY A 223 17.58 -50.85 -0.84
CA GLY A 223 18.50 -50.42 0.23
C GLY A 223 19.30 -49.17 -0.11
N GLY A 224 19.01 -48.51 -1.23
CA GLY A 224 19.81 -47.43 -1.80
C GLY A 224 21.07 -47.90 -2.53
N SER A 225 21.31 -49.21 -2.66
CA SER A 225 22.52 -49.77 -3.27
C SER A 225 22.69 -49.31 -4.72
N ILE A 226 23.76 -48.59 -5.02
CA ILE A 226 24.03 -48.12 -6.39
C ILE A 226 24.27 -49.30 -7.34
N ALA A 227 24.92 -50.37 -6.86
CA ALA A 227 25.15 -51.58 -7.66
C ALA A 227 23.83 -52.26 -8.08
N ASP A 228 22.83 -52.27 -7.20
CA ASP A 228 21.51 -52.86 -7.50
C ASP A 228 20.62 -51.91 -8.30
N LEU A 229 20.73 -50.60 -8.05
CA LEU A 229 19.92 -49.58 -8.73
C LEU A 229 20.39 -49.30 -10.15
N THR A 230 21.69 -49.37 -10.44
CA THR A 230 22.24 -49.05 -11.77
C THR A 230 21.57 -49.89 -12.88
N PRO A 231 21.58 -51.23 -12.85
CA PRO A 231 20.91 -52.03 -13.89
C PRO A 231 19.39 -51.89 -13.85
N MET A 232 18.79 -51.66 -12.68
CA MET A 232 17.34 -51.45 -12.55
C MET A 232 16.89 -50.14 -13.22
N LEU A 233 17.67 -49.07 -13.12
CA LEU A 233 17.29 -47.75 -13.63
C LEU A 233 17.76 -47.48 -15.07
N THR A 234 18.82 -48.14 -15.53
CA THR A 234 19.39 -47.96 -16.88
C THR A 234 18.91 -49.01 -17.89
N GLU A 235 18.91 -50.28 -17.49
CA GLU A 235 18.60 -51.42 -18.35
C GLU A 235 17.21 -52.02 -18.05
N GLU A 236 16.60 -51.59 -16.94
CA GLU A 236 15.37 -52.18 -16.39
C GLU A 236 15.54 -53.69 -16.20
N ARG A 237 16.59 -54.04 -15.45
CA ARG A 237 17.04 -55.41 -15.20
C ARG A 237 17.37 -55.61 -13.72
N PHE A 238 17.08 -56.79 -13.19
CA PHE A 238 17.54 -57.15 -11.84
C PHE A 238 19.06 -57.39 -11.82
N SER A 239 19.76 -56.89 -10.81
CA SER A 239 21.19 -57.22 -10.63
C SER A 239 21.38 -58.70 -10.33
N GLU A 240 22.57 -59.21 -10.64
CA GLU A 240 22.92 -60.59 -10.31
C GLU A 240 22.87 -60.80 -8.81
N ASN A 241 22.21 -61.86 -8.38
CA ASN A 241 21.98 -62.20 -6.98
C ASN A 241 21.12 -61.20 -6.18
N TRP A 242 20.33 -60.35 -6.86
CA TRP A 242 19.46 -59.40 -6.18
C TRP A 242 18.32 -60.08 -5.41
N GLU A 243 17.96 -59.53 -4.25
CA GLU A 243 16.69 -59.82 -3.58
C GLU A 243 16.13 -58.57 -2.90
N PRO A 244 14.80 -58.48 -2.68
CA PRO A 244 14.20 -57.37 -1.97
C PRO A 244 14.74 -57.23 -0.54
N ARG A 245 15.16 -56.02 -0.17
CA ARG A 245 15.63 -55.73 1.21
C ARG A 245 14.50 -55.77 2.24
N VAL A 246 13.24 -55.77 1.80
CA VAL A 246 12.09 -55.97 2.66
C VAL A 246 11.92 -57.46 2.98
N ARG A 247 12.39 -57.87 4.17
CA ARG A 247 12.27 -59.25 4.64
C ARG A 247 11.09 -59.49 5.58
N SER A 248 10.26 -58.50 5.83
CA SER A 248 9.10 -58.64 6.72
C SER A 248 8.19 -59.78 6.26
N ARG A 249 7.65 -60.55 7.20
CA ARG A 249 6.92 -61.80 6.89
C ARG A 249 5.70 -61.56 6.01
N PHE A 250 4.97 -60.48 6.27
CA PHE A 250 3.80 -60.03 5.53
C PHE A 250 4.11 -58.92 4.51
N GLY A 251 5.40 -58.69 4.21
CA GLY A 251 5.84 -57.75 3.19
C GLY A 251 5.81 -56.27 3.59
N LEU A 252 6.11 -55.40 2.63
CA LEU A 252 6.13 -53.94 2.81
C LEU A 252 4.71 -53.38 2.89
N THR A 253 4.31 -52.93 4.08
CA THR A 253 3.01 -52.26 4.31
C THR A 253 3.09 -50.78 3.97
N MET A 254 1.97 -50.16 3.61
CA MET A 254 1.89 -48.71 3.37
C MET A 254 2.32 -47.92 4.61
N ALA A 255 1.91 -48.37 5.81
CA ALA A 255 2.33 -47.76 7.07
C ALA A 255 3.86 -47.76 7.27
N LYS A 256 4.54 -48.89 6.99
CA LYS A 256 6.02 -48.95 7.08
C LYS A 256 6.66 -48.09 6.00
N PHE A 257 6.11 -48.12 4.80
CA PHE A 257 6.66 -47.40 3.65
C PHE A 257 6.60 -45.88 3.83
N ASN A 258 5.49 -45.37 4.35
CA ASN A 258 5.32 -43.95 4.70
C ASN A 258 6.38 -43.43 5.68
N GLY A 259 6.98 -44.31 6.49
CA GLY A 259 8.12 -43.98 7.34
C GLY A 259 9.39 -43.58 6.57
N THR A 260 9.48 -43.89 5.27
CA THR A 260 10.54 -43.42 4.36
C THR A 260 10.03 -42.30 3.45
N VAL A 261 8.81 -42.42 2.92
CA VAL A 261 8.22 -41.43 2.00
C VAL A 261 8.08 -40.05 2.65
N ILE A 262 7.55 -39.97 3.88
CA ILE A 262 7.30 -38.69 4.54
C ILE A 262 8.61 -37.94 4.81
N PRO A 263 9.69 -38.57 5.33
CA PRO A 263 11.00 -37.92 5.42
C PRO A 263 11.56 -37.44 4.08
N VAL A 264 11.45 -38.23 3.01
CA VAL A 264 11.91 -37.83 1.67
C VAL A 264 11.16 -36.58 1.21
N GLU A 265 9.82 -36.58 1.31
CA GLU A 265 8.99 -35.43 0.93
C GLU A 265 9.28 -34.19 1.78
N ARG A 266 9.40 -34.35 3.10
CA ARG A 266 9.71 -33.23 4.02
C ARG A 266 11.08 -32.62 3.76
N GLY A 267 12.02 -33.39 3.22
CA GLY A 267 13.34 -32.91 2.83
C GLY A 267 13.36 -32.18 1.48
N VAL A 268 12.28 -32.20 0.70
CA VAL A 268 12.21 -31.49 -0.58
C VAL A 268 12.15 -29.98 -0.31
N ASP A 269 13.15 -29.26 -0.81
CA ASP A 269 13.28 -27.81 -0.68
C ASP A 269 13.55 -27.16 -2.04
N THR A 270 12.47 -26.92 -2.78
CA THR A 270 12.52 -26.23 -4.07
C THR A 270 12.91 -24.75 -3.94
N LYS A 271 12.73 -24.15 -2.76
CA LYS A 271 12.99 -22.71 -2.54
C LYS A 271 14.48 -22.42 -2.49
N SER A 272 15.27 -23.24 -1.77
CA SER A 272 16.73 -23.05 -1.69
C SER A 272 17.43 -23.28 -3.03
N ILE A 273 16.93 -24.21 -3.85
CA ILE A 273 17.50 -24.46 -5.19
C ILE A 273 17.29 -23.27 -6.12
N VAL A 274 16.08 -22.69 -6.13
CA VAL A 274 15.81 -21.45 -6.89
C VAL A 274 16.68 -20.29 -6.39
N GLN A 275 17.05 -20.29 -5.10
CA GLN A 275 17.96 -19.30 -4.51
C GLN A 275 19.45 -19.57 -4.75
N ALA A 276 19.82 -20.74 -5.28
CA ALA A 276 21.22 -21.11 -5.57
C ALA A 276 21.60 -20.94 -7.05
N GLU A 277 20.65 -21.01 -8.00
CA GLU A 277 20.92 -20.74 -9.42
C GLU A 277 21.28 -19.25 -9.62
N GLY A 278 22.55 -18.94 -9.93
CA GLY A 278 23.00 -17.60 -10.33
C GLY A 278 22.19 -17.01 -11.50
N MET A 279 22.25 -15.69 -11.70
CA MET A 279 21.35 -15.02 -12.64
C MET A 279 21.83 -15.35 -14.05
N LYS A 280 20.95 -15.91 -14.89
CA LYS A 280 21.35 -16.28 -16.25
C LYS A 280 21.80 -15.06 -17.04
N GLU A 281 22.76 -15.25 -17.95
CA GLU A 281 23.31 -14.19 -18.79
C GLU A 281 22.23 -13.54 -19.68
N GLU A 282 21.24 -14.34 -20.12
CA GLU A 282 20.04 -13.87 -20.81
C GLU A 282 19.14 -12.97 -19.93
N ASP A 283 18.97 -13.32 -18.66
CA ASP A 283 18.18 -12.53 -17.71
C ASP A 283 18.88 -11.21 -17.36
N THR A 284 20.21 -11.22 -17.25
CA THR A 284 21.03 -10.02 -17.08
C THR A 284 20.90 -9.09 -18.29
N SER A 285 20.99 -9.65 -19.51
CA SER A 285 20.81 -8.89 -20.75
C SER A 285 19.40 -8.31 -20.89
N ARG A 286 18.37 -9.08 -20.49
CA ARG A 286 16.97 -8.64 -20.46
C ARG A 286 16.74 -7.54 -19.43
N LEU A 287 17.34 -7.64 -18.25
CA LEU A 287 17.27 -6.60 -17.22
C LEU A 287 17.95 -5.32 -17.69
N MET A 288 19.15 -5.40 -18.27
CA MET A 288 19.86 -4.22 -18.80
C MET A 288 19.05 -3.52 -19.91
N THR A 289 18.47 -4.29 -20.83
CA THR A 289 17.61 -3.75 -21.89
C THR A 289 16.33 -3.13 -21.32
N GLY A 290 15.72 -3.78 -20.33
CA GLY A 290 14.51 -3.30 -19.67
C GLY A 290 14.72 -2.03 -18.85
N LEU A 291 15.81 -1.99 -18.09
CA LEU A 291 16.20 -0.85 -17.24
C LEU A 291 16.73 0.34 -18.05
N SER A 292 17.06 0.16 -19.33
CA SER A 292 17.42 1.26 -20.24
C SER A 292 16.21 2.04 -20.78
N LYS A 293 14.98 1.54 -20.59
CA LYS A 293 13.75 2.21 -21.04
C LYS A 293 13.38 3.39 -20.14
N GLU A 294 12.63 4.35 -20.66
CA GLU A 294 12.28 5.59 -19.94
C GLU A 294 10.87 5.57 -19.29
N GLU A 295 10.05 4.54 -19.55
CA GLU A 295 8.66 4.46 -19.06
C GLU A 295 8.51 3.62 -17.79
N PHE A 296 7.72 4.12 -16.83
CA PHE A 296 7.46 3.45 -15.55
C PHE A 296 6.93 2.01 -15.70
N ASN A 297 5.87 1.81 -16.47
CA ASN A 297 5.24 0.50 -16.68
C ASN A 297 6.19 -0.50 -17.35
N SER A 298 7.20 0.00 -18.06
CA SER A 298 8.21 -0.81 -18.73
C SER A 298 9.32 -1.22 -17.77
N ILE A 299 9.69 -0.38 -16.79
CA ILE A 299 10.80 -0.63 -15.84
C ILE A 299 10.34 -1.46 -14.63
N GLU A 300 9.12 -1.20 -14.12
CA GLU A 300 8.58 -1.82 -12.90
C GLU A 300 8.66 -3.37 -12.92
N PRO A 301 8.31 -4.07 -14.01
CA PRO A 301 8.40 -5.53 -14.06
C PRO A 301 9.84 -6.05 -13.95
N HIS A 302 10.82 -5.28 -14.45
CA HIS A 302 12.23 -5.64 -14.38
C HIS A 302 12.80 -5.42 -12.98
N LEU A 303 12.46 -4.31 -12.32
CA LEU A 303 12.82 -4.09 -10.92
C LEU A 303 12.12 -5.08 -9.98
N ALA A 304 10.87 -5.43 -10.24
CA ALA A 304 10.15 -6.46 -9.47
C ALA A 304 10.78 -7.85 -9.63
N PHE A 305 11.22 -8.18 -10.84
CA PHE A 305 11.98 -9.41 -11.08
C PHE A 305 13.30 -9.40 -10.31
N LEU A 306 14.07 -8.32 -10.40
CA LEU A 306 15.34 -8.18 -9.69
C LEU A 306 15.14 -8.22 -8.16
N ASP A 307 14.11 -7.56 -7.64
CA ASP A 307 13.77 -7.54 -6.20
C ASP A 307 13.48 -8.94 -5.67
N LYS A 308 12.71 -9.72 -6.44
CA LYS A 308 12.44 -11.12 -6.13
C LYS A 308 13.72 -11.94 -6.20
N TYR A 309 14.57 -11.71 -7.20
CA TYR A 309 15.79 -12.46 -7.42
C TYR A 309 16.81 -12.31 -6.28
N ILE A 310 16.99 -11.08 -5.76
CA ILE A 310 17.97 -10.77 -4.71
C ILE A 310 17.40 -10.77 -3.28
N THR A 311 16.23 -11.39 -3.08
CA THR A 311 15.57 -11.46 -1.76
C THR A 311 16.51 -11.94 -0.65
N LEU A 312 17.33 -12.96 -0.90
CA LEU A 312 18.27 -13.53 0.08
C LEU A 312 19.76 -13.39 -0.32
N ARG A 313 20.08 -12.56 -1.31
CA ARG A 313 21.43 -12.48 -1.90
C ARG A 313 22.10 -11.14 -1.63
N SER A 314 23.38 -11.13 -1.25
CA SER A 314 24.15 -9.89 -1.07
C SER A 314 24.82 -9.40 -2.36
N TYR A 315 25.13 -10.31 -3.29
CA TYR A 315 25.61 -10.04 -4.65
C TYR A 315 24.73 -10.82 -5.64
N ILE A 316 24.64 -10.35 -6.89
CA ILE A 316 23.83 -11.00 -7.94
C ILE A 316 24.39 -12.39 -8.26
N ASP A 317 25.72 -12.51 -8.29
CA ASP A 317 26.42 -13.77 -8.49
C ASP A 317 27.53 -13.97 -7.44
N GLY A 318 27.61 -15.16 -6.86
CA GLY A 318 28.62 -15.54 -5.87
C GLY A 318 28.62 -14.72 -4.57
N TYR A 319 29.83 -14.48 -4.04
CA TYR A 319 30.07 -13.83 -2.74
C TYR A 319 30.90 -12.54 -2.84
N THR A 320 31.18 -12.06 -4.05
CA THR A 320 31.97 -10.86 -4.35
C THR A 320 31.31 -10.07 -5.48
N ILE A 321 31.64 -8.78 -5.65
CA ILE A 321 31.06 -7.98 -6.72
C ILE A 321 31.30 -8.63 -8.10
N SER A 322 30.21 -8.89 -8.83
CA SER A 322 30.26 -9.40 -10.18
C SER A 322 30.17 -8.27 -11.22
N GLN A 323 30.44 -8.61 -12.49
CA GLN A 323 30.22 -7.68 -13.60
C GLN A 323 28.73 -7.31 -13.74
N ALA A 324 27.83 -8.26 -13.44
CA ALA A 324 26.39 -8.02 -13.43
C ALA A 324 25.98 -7.04 -12.33
N ASP A 325 26.58 -7.15 -11.13
CA ASP A 325 26.33 -6.21 -10.02
C ASP A 325 26.70 -4.78 -10.43
N SER A 326 27.91 -4.59 -10.99
CA SER A 326 28.40 -3.28 -11.40
C SER A 326 27.55 -2.69 -12.54
N ALA A 327 27.23 -3.49 -13.56
CA ALA A 327 26.45 -3.04 -14.71
C ALA A 327 25.02 -2.65 -14.34
N LEU A 328 24.35 -3.45 -13.50
CA LEU A 328 22.98 -3.17 -13.07
C LEU A 328 22.93 -1.99 -12.10
N TRP A 329 23.93 -1.83 -11.23
CA TRP A 329 24.00 -0.66 -10.36
C TRP A 329 24.12 0.63 -11.19
N VAL A 330 25.02 0.65 -12.18
CA VAL A 330 25.20 1.79 -13.11
C VAL A 330 23.92 2.05 -13.92
N ALA A 331 23.28 1.01 -14.44
CA ALA A 331 22.04 1.14 -15.21
C ALA A 331 20.89 1.74 -14.38
N ILE A 332 20.75 1.32 -13.12
CA ILE A 332 19.72 1.85 -12.24
C ILE A 332 20.07 3.27 -11.78
N ARG A 333 21.33 3.56 -11.42
CA ARG A 333 21.75 4.91 -11.01
C ARG A 333 21.62 5.93 -12.15
N GLY A 334 21.94 5.50 -13.37
CA GLY A 334 21.87 6.33 -14.58
C GLY A 334 20.45 6.56 -15.12
N ASN A 335 19.47 5.76 -14.70
CA ASN A 335 18.07 5.95 -15.09
C ASN A 335 17.27 6.62 -13.95
N ASN A 336 16.85 7.87 -14.19
CA ASN A 336 16.11 8.67 -13.22
C ASN A 336 14.80 8.01 -12.72
N VAL A 337 14.10 7.28 -13.59
CA VAL A 337 12.84 6.61 -13.24
C VAL A 337 13.09 5.37 -12.38
N ALA A 338 14.10 4.56 -12.74
CA ALA A 338 14.50 3.40 -11.95
C ALA A 338 15.05 3.80 -10.57
N TYR A 339 15.89 4.84 -10.52
CA TYR A 339 16.43 5.36 -9.26
C TYR A 339 15.34 5.99 -8.36
N ALA A 340 14.38 6.71 -8.95
CA ALA A 340 13.25 7.26 -8.20
C ALA A 340 12.35 6.15 -7.62
N LEU A 341 12.17 5.05 -8.33
CA LEU A 341 11.46 3.85 -7.86
C LEU A 341 12.16 3.20 -6.65
N LEU A 342 13.49 3.13 -6.66
CA LEU A 342 14.25 2.65 -5.51
C LEU A 342 14.11 3.56 -4.28
N LYS A 343 14.13 4.88 -4.47
CA LYS A 343 13.96 5.83 -3.35
C LYS A 343 12.60 5.77 -2.67
N ARG A 344 11.57 5.23 -3.33
CA ARG A 344 10.25 4.98 -2.73
C ARG A 344 10.22 3.75 -1.82
N ALA A 345 11.33 3.01 -1.72
CA ALA A 345 11.47 1.77 -0.96
C ALA A 345 10.42 0.71 -1.31
N THR A 346 9.87 0.77 -2.54
CA THR A 346 8.88 -0.20 -3.04
C THR A 346 9.50 -1.58 -3.24
N PHE A 347 10.76 -1.60 -3.68
CA PHE A 347 11.57 -2.80 -3.90
C PHE A 347 12.60 -2.91 -2.78
N VAL A 348 12.19 -3.52 -1.67
CA VAL A 348 12.97 -3.54 -0.41
C VAL A 348 14.33 -4.21 -0.61
N ASN A 349 14.38 -5.29 -1.38
CA ASN A 349 15.58 -6.09 -1.56
C ASN A 349 16.55 -5.42 -2.55
N VAL A 350 16.03 -4.83 -3.63
CA VAL A 350 16.87 -4.01 -4.55
C VAL A 350 17.38 -2.78 -3.84
N SER A 351 16.58 -2.11 -3.03
CA SER A 351 17.02 -0.93 -2.27
C SER A 351 18.14 -1.27 -1.28
N ARG A 352 18.01 -2.41 -0.58
CA ARG A 352 19.05 -2.94 0.30
C ARG A 352 20.34 -3.26 -0.46
N TRP A 353 20.25 -4.02 -1.55
CA TRP A 353 21.40 -4.39 -2.38
C TRP A 353 22.07 -3.15 -2.99
N PHE A 354 21.29 -2.21 -3.51
CA PHE A 354 21.79 -0.98 -4.12
C PHE A 354 22.59 -0.14 -3.13
N ALA A 355 22.06 0.06 -1.91
CA ALA A 355 22.75 0.78 -0.84
C ALA A 355 24.00 0.03 -0.35
N PHE A 356 23.95 -1.30 -0.31
CA PHE A 356 25.09 -2.14 0.07
C PHE A 356 26.25 -2.04 -0.94
N ILE A 357 25.96 -2.10 -2.23
CA ILE A 357 26.96 -1.90 -3.29
C ILE A 357 27.51 -0.47 -3.26
N GLU A 358 26.63 0.53 -3.09
CA GLU A 358 27.01 1.94 -2.99
C GLU A 358 28.00 2.17 -1.82
N GLN A 359 27.76 1.59 -0.64
CA GLN A 359 28.65 1.72 0.51
C GLN A 359 29.96 0.92 0.38
N SER A 360 29.91 -0.24 -0.26
CA SER A 360 31.06 -1.15 -0.36
C SER A 360 32.00 -0.78 -1.51
N HIS A 361 31.51 -0.06 -2.51
CA HIS A 361 32.23 0.32 -3.74
C HIS A 361 32.03 1.81 -4.11
N PRO A 362 32.63 2.75 -3.35
CA PRO A 362 32.49 4.19 -3.59
C PRO A 362 32.97 4.65 -4.98
N GLU A 363 33.90 3.92 -5.59
CA GLU A 363 34.47 4.19 -6.91
C GLU A 363 33.42 4.23 -8.03
N LEU A 364 32.30 3.51 -7.88
CA LEU A 364 31.20 3.53 -8.85
C LEU A 364 30.39 4.84 -8.80
N GLN A 365 30.53 5.65 -7.74
CA GLN A 365 29.73 6.84 -7.52
C GLN A 365 30.35 8.12 -8.09
N GLU A 366 31.66 8.17 -8.32
CA GLU A 366 32.39 9.41 -8.60
C GLU A 366 31.80 10.21 -9.77
N GLU A 367 31.44 9.53 -10.87
CA GLU A 367 30.86 10.16 -12.06
C GLU A 367 29.44 10.72 -11.82
N PHE A 368 28.63 10.03 -11.01
CA PHE A 368 27.25 10.41 -10.72
C PHE A 368 27.15 11.52 -9.67
N VAL A 369 28.05 11.52 -8.68
CA VAL A 369 28.14 12.58 -7.67
C VAL A 369 28.49 13.92 -8.34
N ALA A 370 29.45 13.92 -9.27
CA ALA A 370 29.80 15.12 -10.03
C ALA A 370 28.63 15.65 -10.88
N LYS A 371 27.84 14.76 -11.52
CA LYS A 371 26.62 15.13 -12.25
C LYS A 371 25.52 15.66 -11.32
N ASP A 372 25.30 15.02 -10.18
CA ASP A 372 24.27 15.42 -9.22
C ASP A 372 24.58 16.77 -8.57
N ASP A 373 25.85 17.07 -8.30
CA ASP A 373 26.24 18.36 -7.73
C ASP A 373 26.15 19.49 -8.77
N ALA A 374 26.46 19.22 -10.04
CA ALA A 374 26.18 20.14 -11.14
C ALA A 374 24.67 20.39 -11.31
N ALA A 375 23.84 19.34 -11.28
CA ALA A 375 22.38 19.44 -11.37
C ALA A 375 21.75 20.10 -10.14
N LYS A 376 22.32 19.92 -8.94
CA LYS A 376 21.91 20.65 -7.72
C LYS A 376 22.27 22.12 -7.80
N ALA A 377 23.43 22.48 -8.35
CA ALA A 377 23.81 23.87 -8.57
C ALA A 377 22.84 24.56 -9.57
N GLU A 378 22.45 23.85 -10.63
CA GLU A 378 21.46 24.33 -11.60
C GLU A 378 20.04 24.40 -11.00
N ARG A 379 19.62 23.39 -10.23
CA ARG A 379 18.33 23.40 -9.50
C ARG A 379 18.29 24.45 -8.39
N ALA A 380 19.40 24.73 -7.73
CA ALA A 380 19.49 25.81 -6.75
C ALA A 380 19.30 27.18 -7.43
N ALA A 381 19.86 27.35 -8.63
CA ALA A 381 19.61 28.52 -9.48
C ALA A 381 18.14 28.61 -9.96
N GLN A 382 17.50 27.48 -10.27
CA GLN A 382 16.08 27.41 -10.64
C GLN A 382 15.13 27.56 -9.45
N SER A 383 15.51 27.14 -8.24
CA SER A 383 14.69 27.18 -7.01
C SER A 383 14.45 28.59 -6.45
N GLY A 384 15.10 29.61 -7.03
CA GLY A 384 14.68 31.01 -6.88
C GLY A 384 13.30 31.29 -7.49
N ALA A 385 12.82 30.41 -8.39
CA ALA A 385 11.45 30.30 -8.86
C ALA A 385 10.81 29.05 -8.23
N GLY A 386 9.64 29.21 -7.60
CA GLY A 386 8.99 28.19 -6.75
C GLY A 386 8.94 26.76 -7.34
N ALA A 387 9.16 25.77 -6.48
CA ALA A 387 9.30 24.35 -6.81
C ALA A 387 8.08 23.73 -7.53
N SER A 388 8.40 22.90 -8.53
CA SER A 388 7.51 22.17 -9.44
C SER A 388 6.71 21.04 -8.78
N TYR A 389 5.40 21.04 -8.99
CA TYR A 389 4.62 19.81 -9.12
C TYR A 389 3.80 19.93 -10.40
N ASN A 390 4.26 19.30 -11.49
CA ASN A 390 3.49 19.21 -12.74
C ASN A 390 2.33 18.22 -12.54
N ILE A 391 1.27 18.70 -11.91
CA ILE A 391 0.02 17.97 -11.77
C ILE A 391 -0.80 18.25 -13.02
N THR A 392 -0.74 17.34 -14.01
CA THR A 392 -1.54 17.48 -15.21
C THR A 392 -2.89 16.79 -15.07
N LEU A 393 -3.98 17.47 -15.39
CA LEU A 393 -5.30 16.88 -15.49
C LEU A 393 -5.33 16.02 -16.78
N GLN A 394 -5.98 14.85 -16.70
CA GLN A 394 -6.05 13.94 -17.84
C GLN A 394 -6.81 14.61 -19.00
N ASP A 395 -6.23 14.61 -20.20
CA ASP A 395 -6.88 15.18 -21.40
C ASP A 395 -7.25 16.68 -21.24
N ALA A 396 -6.54 17.40 -20.36
CA ALA A 396 -6.70 18.84 -20.21
C ALA A 396 -5.79 19.60 -21.18
N GLU A 397 -6.42 20.41 -22.03
CA GLU A 397 -5.75 21.32 -22.95
C GLU A 397 -5.67 22.73 -22.34
N MET A 398 -4.60 23.46 -22.64
CA MET A 398 -4.47 24.88 -22.29
C MET A 398 -5.64 25.67 -22.89
N GLU A 399 -6.18 26.62 -22.13
CA GLU A 399 -7.27 27.53 -22.50
C GLU A 399 -8.64 26.87 -22.77
N ASN A 400 -8.68 25.55 -22.99
CA ASN A 400 -9.91 24.77 -23.21
C ASN A 400 -10.43 24.07 -21.94
N LEU A 401 -9.70 24.14 -20.82
CA LEU A 401 -10.16 23.58 -19.55
C LEU A 401 -11.33 24.41 -18.99
N SER A 402 -12.48 23.77 -18.77
CA SER A 402 -13.58 24.34 -17.99
C SER A 402 -13.87 23.48 -16.77
N LEU A 403 -13.75 24.05 -15.58
CA LEU A 403 -13.96 23.34 -14.31
C LEU A 403 -15.31 23.70 -13.71
N GLY A 404 -16.14 22.68 -13.45
CA GLY A 404 -17.38 22.82 -12.70
C GLY A 404 -17.13 22.72 -11.20
N PHE A 405 -17.24 23.83 -10.48
CA PHE A 405 -17.23 23.85 -9.03
C PHE A 405 -18.66 23.91 -8.48
N LEU A 406 -18.97 22.91 -7.64
CA LEU A 406 -20.22 22.83 -6.90
C LEU A 406 -19.90 22.81 -5.40
N PRO A 407 -20.20 23.88 -4.64
CA PRO A 407 -20.20 23.79 -3.20
C PRO A 407 -21.29 22.77 -2.83
N SER A 408 -20.90 21.72 -2.08
CA SER A 408 -21.72 20.52 -1.91
C SER A 408 -23.20 20.77 -1.58
N HIS A 409 -24.08 19.82 -1.96
CA HIS A 409 -25.54 19.70 -1.74
C HIS A 409 -26.12 19.95 -0.31
N ARG A 410 -25.28 20.42 0.63
CA ARG A 410 -25.66 20.91 1.96
C ARG A 410 -25.18 22.36 2.06
N ILE A 411 -25.82 23.25 1.31
CA ILE A 411 -25.48 24.67 1.26
C ILE A 411 -25.54 25.27 2.68
N GLY A 412 -24.43 25.87 3.06
CA GLY A 412 -24.21 26.62 4.28
C GLY A 412 -22.78 27.17 4.27
N TYR A 413 -22.41 28.00 5.24
CA TYR A 413 -21.05 28.56 5.44
C TYR A 413 -19.91 27.63 4.99
N LEU A 414 -18.95 28.17 4.22
CA LEU A 414 -17.78 27.41 3.79
C LEU A 414 -16.93 27.00 5.00
N HIS A 415 -16.14 25.95 4.82
CA HIS A 415 -15.14 25.53 5.80
C HIS A 415 -13.90 25.10 5.04
N ILE A 416 -12.81 24.78 5.74
CA ILE A 416 -11.52 24.50 5.10
C ILE A 416 -11.54 23.37 4.05
N GLY A 417 -12.47 22.42 4.17
CA GLY A 417 -12.67 21.36 3.18
C GLY A 417 -13.26 21.89 1.87
N HIS A 418 -14.17 22.86 1.94
CA HIS A 418 -14.66 23.59 0.79
C HIS A 418 -13.60 24.53 0.22
N ALA A 419 -12.81 25.18 1.08
CA ALA A 419 -11.68 26.00 0.65
C ALA A 419 -10.67 25.18 -0.17
N LYS A 420 -10.37 23.95 0.23
CA LYS A 420 -9.54 23.02 -0.58
C LYS A 420 -10.11 22.80 -1.97
N ALA A 421 -11.40 22.48 -2.05
CA ALA A 421 -12.04 22.23 -3.33
C ALA A 421 -12.06 23.48 -4.21
N ALA A 422 -12.43 24.64 -3.64
CA ALA A 422 -12.49 25.91 -4.36
C ALA A 422 -11.11 26.35 -4.86
N LEU A 423 -10.09 26.35 -3.99
CA LEU A 423 -8.73 26.76 -4.33
C LEU A 423 -8.07 25.83 -5.35
N LEU A 424 -8.36 24.52 -5.31
CA LEU A 424 -7.86 23.61 -6.34
C LEU A 424 -8.51 23.88 -7.71
N ASN A 425 -9.83 24.11 -7.73
CA ASN A 425 -10.51 24.45 -8.99
C ASN A 425 -10.01 25.79 -9.56
N ASP A 426 -9.83 26.81 -8.72
CA ASP A 426 -9.25 28.10 -9.10
C ASP A 426 -7.82 27.97 -9.65
N TYR A 427 -6.95 27.24 -8.93
CA TYR A 427 -5.58 26.99 -9.36
C TYR A 427 -5.50 26.28 -10.73
N PHE A 428 -6.30 25.24 -10.95
CA PHE A 428 -6.26 24.55 -12.24
C PHE A 428 -6.84 25.40 -13.36
N ALA A 429 -7.96 26.08 -13.13
CA ALA A 429 -8.58 26.94 -14.13
C ALA A 429 -7.67 28.13 -14.47
N HIS A 430 -7.35 28.98 -13.51
CA HIS A 430 -6.71 30.28 -13.77
C HIS A 430 -5.18 30.23 -13.74
N ASP A 431 -4.58 29.47 -12.82
CA ASP A 431 -3.12 29.50 -12.64
C ASP A 431 -2.42 28.57 -13.63
N LEU A 432 -2.85 27.31 -13.73
CA LEU A 432 -2.15 26.27 -14.50
C LEU A 432 -2.57 26.21 -15.98
N TYR A 433 -3.87 26.11 -16.28
CA TYR A 433 -4.36 25.89 -17.65
C TYR A 433 -4.86 27.14 -18.37
N LYS A 434 -5.00 28.28 -17.68
CA LYS A 434 -5.58 29.51 -18.24
C LYS A 434 -6.98 29.28 -18.85
N GLY A 435 -7.75 28.36 -18.28
CA GLY A 435 -9.12 28.03 -18.64
C GLY A 435 -10.16 28.77 -17.79
N ASN A 436 -11.37 28.21 -17.74
CA ASN A 436 -12.53 28.82 -17.09
C ASN A 436 -12.96 28.07 -15.82
N LEU A 437 -13.34 28.83 -14.80
CA LEU A 437 -13.96 28.36 -13.56
C LEU A 437 -15.47 28.65 -13.60
N LEU A 438 -16.26 27.58 -13.70
CA LEU A 438 -17.72 27.63 -13.59
C LEU A 438 -18.12 27.37 -12.15
N PHE A 439 -18.79 28.31 -11.52
CA PHE A 439 -19.32 28.16 -10.17
C PHE A 439 -20.83 28.01 -10.24
N ARG A 440 -21.37 26.92 -9.68
CA ARG A 440 -22.82 26.70 -9.66
C ARG A 440 -23.33 26.50 -8.25
N PHE A 441 -24.35 27.26 -7.88
CA PHE A 441 -25.14 26.96 -6.68
C PHE A 441 -26.03 25.75 -6.96
N ASP A 442 -25.77 24.66 -6.26
CA ASP A 442 -26.61 23.46 -6.33
C ASP A 442 -27.82 23.58 -5.41
N ASP A 443 -28.83 24.30 -5.90
CA ASP A 443 -30.06 24.62 -5.18
C ASP A 443 -31.18 23.57 -5.35
N THR A 444 -30.80 22.29 -5.38
CA THR A 444 -31.77 21.18 -5.50
C THR A 444 -32.43 20.82 -4.17
N ASN A 445 -31.96 21.36 -3.04
CA ASN A 445 -32.38 21.01 -1.68
C ASN A 445 -32.97 22.21 -0.89
N PHE A 446 -34.06 22.79 -1.39
CA PHE A 446 -35.31 22.56 -0.68
C PHE A 446 -35.50 23.10 0.75
N THR A 447 -35.25 22.20 1.71
CA THR A 447 -35.55 22.38 3.14
C THR A 447 -34.44 23.09 3.91
N LYS A 448 -33.25 23.22 3.31
CA LYS A 448 -32.04 23.68 4.01
C LYS A 448 -31.41 24.92 3.37
N GLU A 449 -31.90 25.34 2.22
CA GLU A 449 -31.34 26.46 1.47
C GLU A 449 -31.98 27.78 1.85
N LYS A 450 -31.13 28.80 1.95
CA LYS A 450 -31.50 30.17 2.29
C LYS A 450 -30.57 31.12 1.54
N GLN A 451 -31.07 32.33 1.25
CA GLN A 451 -30.30 33.39 0.61
C GLN A 451 -29.03 33.74 1.40
N GLU A 452 -29.11 33.77 2.74
CA GLU A 452 -27.99 34.09 3.64
C GLU A 452 -26.73 33.25 3.38
N TYR A 453 -26.91 31.99 2.98
CA TYR A 453 -25.79 31.10 2.70
C TYR A 453 -25.16 31.36 1.33
N GLN A 454 -25.94 31.79 0.33
CA GLN A 454 -25.40 32.14 -0.97
C GLN A 454 -24.55 33.41 -0.87
N ASP A 455 -25.03 34.38 -0.11
CA ASP A 455 -24.34 35.65 0.12
C ASP A 455 -23.00 35.40 0.85
N SER A 456 -23.03 34.63 1.93
CA SER A 456 -21.81 34.28 2.68
C SER A 456 -20.82 33.45 1.86
N ILE A 457 -21.28 32.47 1.06
CA ILE A 457 -20.37 31.69 0.20
C ILE A 457 -19.68 32.60 -0.82
N THR A 458 -20.40 33.59 -1.36
CA THR A 458 -19.84 34.56 -2.30
C THR A 458 -18.78 35.44 -1.62
N GLU A 459 -19.05 35.89 -0.40
CA GLU A 459 -18.10 36.64 0.43
C GLU A 459 -16.84 35.82 0.77
N ASP A 460 -17.02 34.54 1.16
CA ASP A 460 -15.92 33.64 1.45
C ASP A 460 -15.02 33.41 0.23
N LEU A 461 -15.59 33.27 -0.97
CA LEU A 461 -14.82 33.12 -2.22
C LEU A 461 -14.01 34.38 -2.54
N ASN A 462 -14.62 35.56 -2.39
CA ASN A 462 -13.92 36.84 -2.56
C ASN A 462 -12.76 36.96 -1.56
N THR A 463 -13.00 36.56 -0.32
CA THR A 463 -12.00 36.53 0.75
C THR A 463 -10.85 35.58 0.41
N LEU A 464 -11.16 34.41 -0.16
CA LEU A 464 -10.17 33.46 -0.69
C LEU A 464 -9.43 33.93 -1.97
N GLY A 465 -9.83 35.08 -2.54
CA GLY A 465 -9.30 35.61 -3.78
C GLY A 465 -9.70 34.80 -5.03
N ILE A 466 -10.82 34.08 -4.95
CA ILE A 466 -11.36 33.26 -6.04
C ILE A 466 -12.46 34.04 -6.74
N LYS A 467 -12.34 34.22 -8.06
CA LYS A 467 -13.36 34.89 -8.87
C LYS A 467 -13.81 33.98 -10.01
N PRO A 468 -14.97 33.31 -9.89
CA PRO A 468 -15.50 32.49 -10.97
C PRO A 468 -15.77 33.29 -12.24
N ASP A 469 -15.53 32.69 -13.41
CA ASP A 469 -15.79 33.31 -14.72
C ASP A 469 -17.28 33.33 -15.05
N ARG A 470 -18.01 32.32 -14.57
CA ARG A 470 -19.47 32.22 -14.70
C ARG A 470 -20.07 31.70 -13.41
N MET A 471 -21.16 32.34 -13.00
CA MET A 471 -22.02 31.86 -11.91
C MET A 471 -23.36 31.40 -12.45
N SER A 472 -23.84 30.25 -12.00
CA SER A 472 -25.16 29.71 -12.37
C SER A 472 -25.88 29.06 -11.17
N TYR A 473 -27.15 28.74 -11.37
CA TYR A 473 -27.99 28.06 -10.39
C TYR A 473 -28.59 26.80 -11.02
N THR A 474 -28.62 25.69 -10.28
CA THR A 474 -29.27 24.47 -10.77
C THR A 474 -30.77 24.71 -11.05
N SER A 475 -31.42 25.59 -10.29
CA SER A 475 -32.84 25.94 -10.47
C SER A 475 -33.16 26.52 -11.83
N ASP A 476 -32.20 27.23 -12.44
CA ASP A 476 -32.39 27.84 -13.77
C ASP A 476 -32.54 26.75 -14.85
N HIS A 477 -32.11 25.51 -14.55
CA HIS A 477 -32.17 24.36 -15.45
C HIS A 477 -33.31 23.37 -15.12
N PHE A 478 -34.21 23.68 -14.18
CA PHE A 478 -35.30 22.75 -13.80
C PHE A 478 -36.19 22.34 -14.97
N GLN A 479 -36.47 23.25 -15.90
CA GLN A 479 -37.22 22.93 -17.12
C GLN A 479 -36.49 21.90 -17.98
N THR A 480 -35.19 22.12 -18.22
CA THR A 480 -34.33 21.19 -18.95
C THR A 480 -34.30 19.81 -18.27
N LEU A 481 -34.13 19.80 -16.95
CA LEU A 481 -34.10 18.57 -16.14
C LEU A 481 -35.42 17.79 -16.25
N TYR A 482 -36.55 18.49 -16.26
CA TYR A 482 -37.88 17.90 -16.48
C TYR A 482 -37.98 17.23 -17.86
N GLU A 483 -37.53 17.91 -18.92
CA GLU A 483 -37.57 17.40 -20.30
C GLU A 483 -36.70 16.14 -20.47
N TYR A 484 -35.49 16.14 -19.90
CA TYR A 484 -34.60 14.98 -19.93
C TYR A 484 -35.15 13.79 -19.13
N CYS A 485 -35.77 14.04 -17.97
CA CYS A 485 -36.45 12.99 -17.21
C CYS A 485 -37.62 12.39 -18.00
N GLY A 486 -38.44 13.24 -18.64
CA GLY A 486 -39.51 12.81 -19.53
C GLY A 486 -39.00 11.96 -20.70
N ARG A 487 -37.86 12.33 -21.30
CA ARG A 487 -37.20 11.54 -22.35
C ARG A 487 -36.76 10.16 -21.85
N MET A 488 -36.12 10.09 -20.68
CA MET A 488 -35.72 8.82 -20.08
C MET A 488 -36.90 7.88 -19.85
N ILE A 489 -38.05 8.40 -19.42
CA ILE A 489 -39.27 7.61 -19.24
C ILE A 489 -39.73 7.04 -20.59
N LYS A 490 -39.75 7.85 -21.65
CA LYS A 490 -40.14 7.44 -23.01
C LYS A 490 -39.23 6.35 -23.59
N GLU A 491 -37.94 6.42 -23.29
CA GLU A 491 -36.93 5.44 -23.72
C GLU A 491 -36.91 4.18 -22.83
N GLY A 492 -37.74 4.12 -21.78
CA GLY A 492 -37.79 3.00 -20.84
C GLY A 492 -36.64 2.97 -19.83
N ASN A 493 -35.87 4.05 -19.71
CA ASN A 493 -34.72 4.20 -18.82
C ASN A 493 -35.09 4.76 -17.43
N ALA A 494 -36.36 5.07 -17.18
CA ALA A 494 -36.87 5.51 -15.88
C ALA A 494 -38.30 5.05 -15.65
N TYR A 495 -38.71 4.93 -14.39
CA TYR A 495 -40.07 4.54 -14.01
C TYR A 495 -40.51 5.22 -12.71
N ALA A 496 -41.83 5.36 -12.52
CA ALA A 496 -42.42 5.91 -11.32
C ALA A 496 -42.63 4.82 -10.27
N ASP A 497 -42.30 5.11 -9.01
CA ASP A 497 -42.35 4.16 -7.90
C ASP A 497 -43.06 4.78 -6.68
N ASP A 498 -44.06 4.08 -6.16
CA ASP A 498 -44.85 4.42 -4.97
C ASP A 498 -44.49 3.56 -3.75
N THR A 499 -43.43 2.74 -3.86
CA THR A 499 -42.98 1.86 -2.78
C THR A 499 -42.50 2.68 -1.57
N GLU A 500 -42.91 2.27 -0.37
CA GLU A 500 -42.50 2.90 0.89
C GLU A 500 -40.97 2.93 1.01
N GLN A 501 -40.41 4.04 1.50
CA GLN A 501 -38.96 4.28 1.56
C GLN A 501 -38.18 3.15 2.27
N LYS A 502 -38.73 2.57 3.33
CA LYS A 502 -38.10 1.45 4.06
C LYS A 502 -38.02 0.20 3.19
N THR A 503 -39.14 -0.20 2.59
CA THR A 503 -39.23 -1.34 1.67
C THR A 503 -38.32 -1.14 0.46
N MET A 504 -38.32 0.06 -0.13
CA MET A 504 -37.44 0.41 -1.25
C MET A 504 -35.95 0.26 -0.86
N ARG A 505 -35.57 0.67 0.35
CA ARG A 505 -34.19 0.49 0.85
C ARG A 505 -33.85 -1.00 0.98
N ASP A 506 -34.76 -1.81 1.52
CA ASP A 506 -34.55 -3.25 1.70
C ASP A 506 -34.46 -3.99 0.36
N GLU A 507 -35.32 -3.65 -0.61
CA GLU A 507 -35.25 -4.14 -1.99
C GLU A 507 -33.91 -3.81 -2.63
N ARG A 508 -33.42 -2.57 -2.49
CA ARG A 508 -32.11 -2.16 -3.02
C ARG A 508 -30.94 -2.87 -2.33
N VAL A 509 -31.02 -3.16 -1.03
CA VAL A 509 -29.98 -3.91 -0.31
C VAL A 509 -29.95 -5.38 -0.76
N THR A 510 -31.13 -5.99 -0.90
CA THR A 510 -31.30 -7.40 -1.24
C THR A 510 -31.21 -7.70 -2.75
N GLY A 511 -31.23 -6.67 -3.60
CA GLY A 511 -31.15 -6.81 -5.06
C GLY A 511 -32.47 -7.24 -5.71
N LYS A 512 -33.61 -6.92 -5.09
CA LYS A 512 -34.95 -7.24 -5.61
C LYS A 512 -35.49 -6.08 -6.45
N ALA A 513 -36.12 -6.41 -7.57
CA ALA A 513 -36.82 -5.42 -8.39
C ALA A 513 -38.08 -4.92 -7.67
N SER A 514 -38.33 -3.61 -7.72
CA SER A 514 -39.61 -3.05 -7.31
C SER A 514 -40.73 -3.61 -8.19
N ALA A 515 -41.91 -3.85 -7.60
CA ALA A 515 -43.10 -4.28 -8.33
C ALA A 515 -43.51 -3.29 -9.43
N ARG A 516 -43.07 -2.02 -9.34
CA ARG A 516 -43.40 -0.96 -10.30
C ARG A 516 -42.39 -0.79 -11.43
N ARG A 517 -41.29 -1.54 -11.42
CA ARG A 517 -40.18 -1.42 -12.39
C ARG A 517 -40.58 -1.65 -13.86
N ASN A 518 -41.66 -2.39 -14.09
CA ASN A 518 -42.17 -2.75 -15.42
C ASN A 518 -43.51 -2.06 -15.77
N ARG A 519 -43.85 -0.95 -15.11
CA ARG A 519 -44.96 -0.06 -15.53
C ARG A 519 -44.78 0.38 -16.98
N THR A 520 -45.88 0.65 -17.67
CA THR A 520 -45.82 1.12 -19.07
C THR A 520 -45.31 2.55 -19.14
N VAL A 521 -44.87 2.98 -20.32
CA VAL A 521 -44.37 4.33 -20.55
C VAL A 521 -45.46 5.37 -20.28
N GLU A 522 -46.69 5.09 -20.69
CA GLU A 522 -47.85 5.95 -20.55
C GLU A 522 -48.22 6.15 -19.07
N GLU A 523 -48.22 5.06 -18.29
CA GLU A 523 -48.47 5.10 -16.85
C GLU A 523 -47.40 5.92 -16.12
N ASN A 524 -46.13 5.69 -16.45
CA ASN A 524 -45.02 6.40 -15.82
C ASN A 524 -45.05 7.91 -16.13
N MET A 525 -45.37 8.29 -17.37
CA MET A 525 -45.47 9.70 -17.77
C MET A 525 -46.62 10.41 -17.07
N ALA A 526 -47.81 9.78 -17.02
CA ALA A 526 -48.96 10.34 -16.33
C ALA A 526 -48.70 10.57 -14.83
N ILE A 527 -47.97 9.65 -14.19
CA ILE A 527 -47.56 9.82 -12.79
C ILE A 527 -46.54 10.96 -12.66
N PHE A 528 -45.54 11.05 -13.54
CA PHE A 528 -44.54 12.10 -13.50
C PHE A 528 -45.14 13.50 -13.69
N GLU A 529 -46.06 13.68 -14.64
CA GLU A 529 -46.81 14.93 -14.81
C GLU A 529 -47.66 15.25 -13.57
N GLY A 530 -48.29 14.22 -12.98
CA GLY A 530 -49.00 14.34 -11.72
C GLY A 530 -48.11 14.72 -10.53
N MET A 531 -46.85 14.29 -10.51
CA MET A 531 -45.87 14.68 -9.49
C MET A 531 -45.53 16.18 -9.60
N ILE A 532 -45.33 16.69 -10.82
CA ILE A 532 -45.07 18.11 -11.08
C ILE A 532 -46.28 18.97 -10.76
N ALA A 533 -47.49 18.52 -11.13
CA ALA A 533 -48.75 19.19 -10.78
C ALA A 533 -49.09 19.11 -9.26
N GLY A 534 -48.48 18.17 -8.55
CA GLY A 534 -48.68 17.93 -7.11
C GLY A 534 -49.90 17.09 -6.77
N THR A 535 -50.44 16.35 -7.74
CA THR A 535 -51.53 15.38 -7.51
C THR A 535 -51.02 14.00 -7.09
N GLN A 536 -49.76 13.67 -7.41
CA GLN A 536 -49.11 12.38 -7.10
C GLN A 536 -48.00 12.54 -6.06
N VAL A 537 -48.38 12.74 -4.80
CA VAL A 537 -47.44 13.16 -3.72
C VAL A 537 -46.58 12.03 -3.12
N HIS A 538 -47.00 10.78 -3.31
CA HIS A 538 -46.32 9.59 -2.75
C HIS A 538 -45.37 8.90 -3.74
N ASN A 539 -45.25 9.43 -4.97
CA ASN A 539 -44.42 8.84 -6.00
C ASN A 539 -43.03 9.49 -6.07
N CYS A 540 -42.07 8.72 -6.55
CA CYS A 540 -40.76 9.20 -6.98
C CYS A 540 -40.45 8.63 -8.36
N ILE A 541 -39.52 9.25 -9.10
CA ILE A 541 -38.99 8.64 -10.33
C ILE A 541 -37.64 8.02 -10.02
N ARG A 542 -37.45 6.79 -10.50
CA ARG A 542 -36.21 6.03 -10.38
C ARG A 542 -35.62 5.78 -11.76
N ALA A 543 -34.30 5.89 -11.87
CA ALA A 543 -33.59 5.43 -13.06
C ALA A 543 -33.65 3.89 -13.13
N LYS A 544 -33.80 3.33 -14.33
CA LYS A 544 -33.86 1.90 -14.60
C LYS A 544 -32.48 1.44 -15.10
N ILE A 545 -31.57 1.17 -14.17
CA ILE A 545 -30.17 0.83 -14.44
C ILE A 545 -29.95 -0.68 -14.26
N SER A 546 -29.99 -1.15 -13.02
CA SER A 546 -29.74 -2.53 -12.63
C SER A 546 -30.32 -2.77 -11.24
N ILE A 547 -30.75 -3.99 -10.96
CA ILE A 547 -31.32 -4.38 -9.66
C ILE A 547 -30.26 -4.96 -8.71
N ASP A 548 -29.23 -5.61 -9.27
CA ASP A 548 -28.28 -6.47 -8.57
C ASP A 548 -26.82 -6.03 -8.72
N ASN A 549 -26.56 -4.87 -9.34
CA ASN A 549 -25.20 -4.33 -9.52
C ASN A 549 -24.41 -4.38 -8.19
N PRO A 550 -23.13 -4.81 -8.19
CA PRO A 550 -22.30 -4.84 -6.97
C PRO A 550 -22.17 -3.44 -6.34
N ASN A 551 -22.18 -2.39 -7.15
CA ASN A 551 -22.26 -1.02 -6.68
C ASN A 551 -23.71 -0.62 -6.37
N LYS A 552 -24.02 -0.45 -5.08
CA LYS A 552 -25.37 -0.08 -4.59
C LYS A 552 -25.87 1.26 -5.13
N ALA A 553 -24.99 2.17 -5.54
CA ALA A 553 -25.37 3.45 -6.14
C ALA A 553 -26.04 3.25 -7.51
N MET A 554 -25.66 2.21 -8.25
CA MET A 554 -26.21 1.85 -9.56
C MET A 554 -27.55 1.10 -9.45
N ARG A 555 -28.02 0.79 -8.24
CA ARG A 555 -29.26 0.03 -8.03
C ARG A 555 -30.49 0.93 -8.08
N ASP A 556 -31.01 1.11 -9.29
CA ASP A 556 -32.18 1.92 -9.65
C ASP A 556 -32.37 3.15 -8.72
N PRO A 557 -31.46 4.13 -8.78
CA PRO A 557 -31.45 5.29 -7.88
C PRO A 557 -32.63 6.23 -8.14
N VAL A 558 -33.08 6.94 -7.10
CA VAL A 558 -34.10 7.98 -7.20
C VAL A 558 -33.52 9.21 -7.91
N ILE A 559 -34.20 9.67 -8.94
CA ILE A 559 -33.80 10.84 -9.76
C ILE A 559 -34.74 12.03 -9.61
N TYR A 560 -35.98 11.82 -9.19
CA TYR A 560 -36.93 12.88 -8.85
C TYR A 560 -37.76 12.50 -7.62
N SER A 561 -38.05 13.48 -6.77
CA SER A 561 -38.87 13.30 -5.57
C SER A 561 -39.84 14.46 -5.36
N CYS A 562 -41.05 14.16 -4.90
CA CYS A 562 -42.06 15.17 -4.57
C CYS A 562 -41.69 15.98 -3.33
N ASN A 563 -41.91 17.29 -3.40
CA ASN A 563 -41.88 18.17 -2.25
C ASN A 563 -42.77 19.41 -2.45
N HIS A 564 -43.50 19.78 -1.39
CA HIS A 564 -44.46 20.88 -1.42
C HIS A 564 -43.96 22.19 -0.79
N THR A 565 -42.73 22.21 -0.25
CA THR A 565 -42.09 23.42 0.24
C THR A 565 -41.74 24.32 -0.95
N PRO A 566 -42.11 25.61 -0.92
CA PRO A 566 -41.73 26.56 -1.97
C PRO A 566 -40.20 26.68 -2.09
N HIS A 567 -39.70 26.71 -3.32
CA HIS A 567 -38.29 26.96 -3.60
C HIS A 567 -37.97 28.45 -3.43
N HIS A 568 -36.79 28.79 -2.88
CA HIS A 568 -36.42 30.18 -2.58
C HIS A 568 -36.35 31.07 -3.83
N ARG A 569 -35.99 30.52 -5.00
CA ARG A 569 -35.95 31.24 -6.29
C ARG A 569 -37.16 31.02 -7.19
N THR A 570 -37.62 29.78 -7.31
CA THR A 570 -38.66 29.39 -8.30
C THR A 570 -40.05 29.28 -7.67
N GLY A 571 -40.19 29.63 -6.39
CA GLY A 571 -41.47 29.63 -5.68
C GLY A 571 -42.17 28.28 -5.73
N THR A 572 -43.44 28.28 -6.12
CA THR A 572 -44.31 27.10 -6.18
C THR A 572 -44.49 26.52 -7.58
N LEU A 573 -43.65 26.94 -8.55
CA LEU A 573 -43.72 26.48 -9.94
C LEU A 573 -43.49 24.97 -10.07
N TRP A 574 -42.66 24.42 -9.20
CA TRP A 574 -42.30 23.01 -9.18
C TRP A 574 -42.73 22.36 -7.86
N LYS A 575 -43.30 21.15 -7.93
CA LYS A 575 -43.69 20.35 -6.75
C LYS A 575 -42.98 18.99 -6.69
N ALA A 576 -42.13 18.71 -7.67
CA ALA A 576 -41.18 17.61 -7.64
C ALA A 576 -39.85 18.11 -8.19
N TYR A 577 -38.77 17.71 -7.53
CA TYR A 577 -37.43 18.23 -7.75
C TYR A 577 -36.45 17.10 -8.10
N PRO A 578 -35.46 17.38 -8.96
CA PRO A 578 -34.44 16.41 -9.31
C PRO A 578 -33.51 16.16 -8.12
N THR A 579 -32.93 14.97 -8.06
CA THR A 579 -31.85 14.68 -7.11
C THR A 579 -30.50 15.18 -7.63
N TYR A 580 -29.57 15.44 -6.72
CA TYR A 580 -28.19 15.83 -7.05
C TYR A 580 -27.52 14.90 -8.05
N ASP A 581 -27.69 13.58 -7.89
CA ASP A 581 -27.04 12.59 -8.78
C ASP A 581 -27.57 12.65 -10.22
N PHE A 582 -28.80 13.11 -10.42
CA PHE A 582 -29.42 13.30 -11.73
C PHE A 582 -29.06 14.68 -12.33
N ALA A 583 -29.16 15.73 -11.52
CA ALA A 583 -28.98 17.10 -12.00
C ALA A 583 -27.52 17.44 -12.34
N CYS A 584 -26.59 17.03 -11.47
CA CYS A 584 -25.17 17.35 -11.58
C CYS A 584 -24.54 16.94 -12.93
N PRO A 585 -24.60 15.67 -13.39
CA PRO A 585 -24.00 15.28 -14.67
C PRO A 585 -24.62 16.00 -15.87
N LEU A 586 -25.95 16.16 -15.89
CA LEU A 586 -26.64 16.81 -17.00
C LEU A 586 -26.15 18.25 -17.17
N ILE A 587 -26.18 19.02 -16.08
CA ILE A 587 -25.87 20.45 -16.14
C ILE A 587 -24.37 20.67 -16.36
N ASP A 588 -23.49 19.87 -15.75
CA ASP A 588 -22.05 19.95 -16.00
C ASP A 588 -21.72 19.80 -17.49
N SER A 589 -22.33 18.83 -18.17
CA SER A 589 -22.13 18.67 -19.61
C SER A 589 -22.69 19.85 -20.40
N LEU A 590 -23.88 20.35 -20.05
CA LEU A 590 -24.57 21.43 -20.78
C LEU A 590 -23.89 22.79 -20.60
N GLU A 591 -23.36 23.08 -19.41
CA GLU A 591 -22.63 24.32 -19.11
C GLU A 591 -21.20 24.30 -19.66
N GLY A 592 -20.74 23.17 -20.20
CA GLY A 592 -19.43 23.05 -20.83
C GLY A 592 -18.31 22.60 -19.89
N ALA A 593 -18.62 22.12 -18.68
CA ALA A 593 -17.60 21.59 -17.78
C ALA A 593 -16.87 20.40 -18.41
N THR A 594 -15.55 20.50 -18.52
CA THR A 594 -14.68 19.44 -19.04
C THR A 594 -14.28 18.46 -17.95
N HIS A 595 -14.02 19.00 -16.75
CA HIS A 595 -13.64 18.23 -15.59
C HIS A 595 -14.44 18.66 -14.36
N ALA A 596 -14.75 17.69 -13.51
CA ALA A 596 -15.43 17.88 -12.24
C ALA A 596 -14.55 17.31 -11.12
N LEU A 597 -14.00 18.18 -10.28
CA LEU A 597 -13.19 17.78 -9.13
C LEU A 597 -14.11 17.47 -7.95
N ARG A 598 -14.09 16.23 -7.45
CA ARG A 598 -15.00 15.77 -6.39
C ARG A 598 -14.26 15.08 -5.27
N THR A 599 -14.86 15.03 -4.08
CA THR A 599 -14.27 14.27 -2.97
C THR A 599 -14.45 12.76 -3.18
N THR A 600 -13.51 11.95 -2.70
CA THR A 600 -13.55 10.47 -2.80
C THR A 600 -14.80 9.82 -2.18
N GLU A 601 -15.55 10.54 -1.34
CA GLU A 601 -16.84 10.08 -0.80
C GLU A 601 -17.88 9.81 -1.89
N PHE A 602 -17.75 10.47 -3.05
CA PHE A 602 -18.61 10.29 -4.20
C PHE A 602 -18.10 9.25 -5.20
N ALA A 603 -16.96 8.58 -4.94
CA ALA A 603 -16.35 7.65 -5.89
C ALA A 603 -17.31 6.54 -6.34
N ASN A 604 -18.13 6.01 -5.43
CA ASN A 604 -19.16 5.01 -5.77
C ASN A 604 -20.26 5.57 -6.70
N ARG A 605 -20.41 6.89 -6.81
CA ARG A 605 -21.39 7.55 -7.69
C ARG A 605 -20.79 7.96 -9.04
N ASN A 606 -19.47 7.82 -9.23
CA ASN A 606 -18.83 8.16 -10.51
C ASN A 606 -19.35 7.29 -11.67
N PRO A 607 -19.56 5.95 -11.52
CA PRO A 607 -20.18 5.15 -12.58
C PRO A 607 -21.61 5.60 -12.89
N GLN A 608 -22.36 6.02 -11.87
CA GLN A 608 -23.73 6.53 -12.02
C GLN A 608 -23.74 7.84 -12.81
N TYR A 609 -22.80 8.74 -12.52
CA TYR A 609 -22.62 10.00 -13.23
C TYR A 609 -22.33 9.77 -14.73
N GLN A 610 -21.42 8.84 -15.06
CA GLN A 610 -21.11 8.50 -16.45
C GLN A 610 -22.29 7.82 -17.15
N TRP A 611 -23.03 6.96 -16.44
CA TRP A 611 -24.23 6.31 -16.98
C TRP A 611 -25.30 7.34 -17.40
N PHE A 612 -25.50 8.40 -16.62
CA PHE A 612 -26.42 9.48 -17.00
C PHE A 612 -25.96 10.17 -18.28
N LEU A 613 -24.67 10.51 -18.41
CA LEU A 613 -24.15 11.13 -19.62
C LEU A 613 -24.32 10.24 -20.86
N ASP A 614 -24.05 8.94 -20.73
CA ASP A 614 -24.26 7.95 -21.79
C ASP A 614 -25.75 7.81 -22.15
N CYS A 615 -26.64 7.74 -21.14
CA CYS A 615 -28.09 7.71 -21.33
C CYS A 615 -28.60 8.98 -22.02
N PHE A 616 -27.97 10.12 -21.78
CA PHE A 616 -28.36 11.38 -22.38
C PHE A 616 -27.74 11.64 -23.76
N ASN A 617 -26.79 10.79 -24.18
CA ASN A 617 -25.93 11.00 -25.34
C ASN A 617 -25.25 12.38 -25.30
N LEU A 618 -24.71 12.74 -24.13
CA LEU A 618 -24.03 14.00 -23.87
C LEU A 618 -22.51 13.83 -23.78
N ARG A 619 -21.79 14.95 -23.87
CA ARG A 619 -20.33 14.97 -23.75
C ARG A 619 -19.92 14.44 -22.38
N LYS A 620 -18.93 13.57 -22.36
CA LYS A 620 -18.36 13.07 -21.11
C LYS A 620 -17.64 14.18 -20.36
N VAL A 621 -17.81 14.19 -19.04
CA VAL A 621 -17.08 15.06 -18.12
C VAL A 621 -16.12 14.18 -17.33
N HIS A 622 -14.85 14.56 -17.30
CA HIS A 622 -13.82 13.81 -16.59
C HIS A 622 -13.96 14.08 -15.09
N ILE A 623 -14.28 13.03 -14.31
CA ILE A 623 -14.39 13.14 -12.86
C ILE A 623 -13.03 12.88 -12.26
N TRP A 624 -12.59 13.79 -11.39
CA TRP A 624 -11.33 13.63 -10.70
C TRP A 624 -11.52 13.67 -9.19
N ASP A 625 -11.26 12.53 -8.55
CA ASP A 625 -11.46 12.39 -7.12
C ASP A 625 -10.24 12.89 -6.35
N PHE A 626 -10.47 13.67 -5.29
CA PHE A 626 -9.46 14.03 -4.30
C PHE A 626 -9.94 13.72 -2.88
N ALA A 627 -9.01 13.41 -1.99
CA ALA A 627 -9.32 13.15 -0.59
C ALA A 627 -9.59 14.45 0.16
N ARG A 628 -10.54 14.37 1.10
CA ARG A 628 -10.74 15.41 2.10
C ARG A 628 -9.45 15.64 2.90
N MET A 629 -9.24 16.90 3.25
CA MET A 629 -8.18 17.28 4.16
C MET A 629 -8.65 17.07 5.60
N ASN A 630 -7.81 16.45 6.43
CA ASN A 630 -8.05 16.29 7.86
C ASN A 630 -6.80 16.75 8.61
N PHE A 631 -6.97 17.49 9.71
CA PHE A 631 -5.88 17.93 10.58
C PHE A 631 -5.96 17.25 11.94
N LYS A 632 -4.79 16.99 12.53
CA LYS A 632 -4.71 16.55 13.93
C LYS A 632 -5.23 17.65 14.86
N ARG A 633 -5.91 17.24 15.92
CA ARG A 633 -6.36 18.10 17.03
C ARG A 633 -7.26 19.29 16.62
N THR A 634 -7.97 19.20 15.48
CA THR A 634 -8.88 20.26 15.02
C THR A 634 -10.18 19.68 14.48
N PHE A 635 -11.28 20.40 14.69
CA PHE A 635 -12.56 20.09 14.05
C PHE A 635 -12.68 20.76 12.69
N LEU A 636 -12.97 19.97 11.66
CA LEU A 636 -13.33 20.49 10.33
C LEU A 636 -14.83 20.39 10.04
N SER A 637 -15.58 19.75 10.95
CA SER A 637 -17.01 19.53 10.80
C SER A 637 -17.80 20.74 11.27
N LYS A 638 -18.56 21.34 10.36
CA LYS A 638 -19.45 22.47 10.65
C LYS A 638 -20.38 22.25 11.85
N ARG A 639 -20.98 21.05 11.96
CA ARG A 639 -21.88 20.72 13.10
C ARG A 639 -21.17 20.82 14.45
N LYS A 640 -19.88 20.51 14.51
CA LYS A 640 -19.08 20.58 15.74
C LYS A 640 -18.57 22.00 15.99
N LEU A 641 -18.17 22.73 14.95
CA LEU A 641 -17.75 24.13 15.06
C LEU A 641 -18.88 25.06 15.50
N THR A 642 -20.09 24.91 14.94
CA THR A 642 -21.26 25.71 15.37
C THR A 642 -21.57 25.48 16.85
N LYS A 643 -21.48 24.24 17.35
CA LYS A 643 -21.63 23.96 18.78
C LYS A 643 -20.58 24.65 19.65
N LEU A 644 -19.35 24.82 19.17
CA LEU A 644 -18.29 25.51 19.91
C LEU A 644 -18.54 27.02 19.99
N VAL A 645 -19.01 27.62 18.88
CA VAL A 645 -19.40 29.04 18.83
C VAL A 645 -20.62 29.28 19.71
N ASP A 646 -21.67 28.47 19.58
CA ASP A 646 -22.90 28.59 20.39
C ASP A 646 -22.63 28.38 21.88
N ALA A 647 -21.63 27.55 22.23
CA ALA A 647 -21.18 27.31 23.61
C ALA A 647 -20.20 28.39 24.13
N GLY A 648 -19.87 29.41 23.32
CA GLY A 648 -18.95 30.50 23.69
C GLY A 648 -17.51 30.04 23.96
N ARG A 649 -17.08 28.91 23.40
CA ARG A 649 -15.72 28.35 23.58
C ARG A 649 -14.69 28.98 22.64
N VAL A 650 -15.15 29.67 21.61
CA VAL A 650 -14.37 30.51 20.68
C VAL A 650 -15.06 31.87 20.56
N TRP A 651 -14.32 32.93 20.22
CA TRP A 651 -14.85 34.30 20.24
C TRP A 651 -15.88 34.58 19.14
N GLY A 652 -15.76 33.85 18.03
CA GLY A 652 -16.58 34.03 16.84
C GLY A 652 -16.06 33.18 15.68
N TRP A 653 -16.48 33.52 14.47
CA TRP A 653 -15.96 32.90 13.24
C TRP A 653 -14.65 33.55 12.75
N ASP A 654 -14.34 34.72 13.28
CA ASP A 654 -13.18 35.59 13.05
C ASP A 654 -12.03 35.36 14.04
N ASP A 655 -12.12 34.28 14.82
CA ASP A 655 -11.14 33.93 15.86
C ASP A 655 -9.73 33.67 15.28
N PRO A 656 -8.65 34.23 15.85
CA PRO A 656 -7.26 34.05 15.38
C PRO A 656 -6.76 32.61 15.29
N ARG A 657 -7.41 31.67 15.97
CA ARG A 657 -7.17 30.22 15.81
C ARG A 657 -7.57 29.71 14.42
N MET A 658 -8.16 30.57 13.58
CA MET A 658 -8.51 30.34 12.18
C MET A 658 -7.38 30.79 11.24
N LEU A 659 -7.29 30.18 10.05
CA LEU A 659 -6.08 30.23 9.22
C LEU A 659 -5.99 31.45 8.29
N THR A 660 -4.75 31.88 8.03
CA THR A 660 -4.44 32.88 6.99
C THR A 660 -4.62 32.31 5.57
N ILE A 661 -5.22 33.11 4.70
CA ILE A 661 -5.71 32.68 3.37
C ILE A 661 -4.57 32.41 2.38
N ALA A 662 -3.54 33.25 2.36
CA ALA A 662 -2.42 33.11 1.44
C ALA A 662 -1.59 31.83 1.73
N ALA A 663 -1.29 31.58 3.01
CA ALA A 663 -0.61 30.36 3.42
C ALA A 663 -1.48 29.13 3.16
N LEU A 664 -2.81 29.25 3.34
CA LEU A 664 -3.78 28.20 3.04
C LEU A 664 -3.83 27.84 1.56
N ARG A 665 -3.84 28.82 0.66
CA ARG A 665 -3.74 28.60 -0.79
C ARG A 665 -2.45 27.86 -1.14
N ASN A 666 -1.31 28.35 -0.68
CA ASN A 666 -0.01 27.71 -0.94
C ASN A 666 0.08 26.29 -0.37
N PHE A 667 -0.51 26.05 0.81
CA PHE A 667 -0.57 24.73 1.42
C PHE A 667 -1.43 23.75 0.61
N ILE A 668 -2.63 24.17 0.21
CA ILE A 668 -3.58 23.34 -0.55
C ILE A 668 -3.03 23.02 -1.94
N VAL A 669 -2.47 24.00 -2.64
CA VAL A 669 -1.88 23.80 -3.97
C VAL A 669 -0.68 22.86 -3.89
N LYS A 670 0.19 23.02 -2.87
CA LYS A 670 1.33 22.10 -2.64
C LYS A 670 0.89 20.67 -2.35
N GLN A 671 -0.23 20.49 -1.65
CA GLN A 671 -0.76 19.16 -1.38
C GLN A 671 -1.33 18.51 -2.65
N GLY A 672 -1.97 19.33 -3.47
CA GLY A 672 -2.65 18.90 -4.65
C GLY A 672 -3.85 17.96 -4.40
N PRO A 673 -4.39 17.40 -5.48
CA PRO A 673 -5.62 16.61 -5.54
C PRO A 673 -5.34 15.11 -5.32
N SER A 674 -4.59 14.77 -4.27
CA SER A 674 -4.30 13.36 -3.92
C SER A 674 -5.56 12.62 -3.46
N ARG A 675 -5.71 11.35 -3.85
CA ARG A 675 -6.77 10.44 -3.36
C ARG A 675 -6.50 9.86 -1.98
N ASN A 676 -5.31 10.09 -1.42
CA ASN A 676 -4.93 9.55 -0.12
C ASN A 676 -5.53 10.38 1.01
N VAL A 677 -6.38 9.76 1.83
CA VAL A 677 -6.88 10.36 3.07
C VAL A 677 -5.73 10.42 4.06
N THR A 678 -5.22 11.62 4.30
CA THR A 678 -4.09 11.88 5.19
C THR A 678 -4.54 12.72 6.36
N LEU A 679 -4.16 12.30 7.57
CA LEU A 679 -4.30 13.10 8.78
C LEU A 679 -3.05 13.96 8.93
N MET A 680 -3.17 15.23 8.58
CA MET A 680 -2.05 16.15 8.49
C MET A 680 -1.71 16.75 9.84
N ASP A 681 -0.41 16.98 9.99
CA ASP A 681 0.14 17.73 11.11
C ASP A 681 0.27 19.21 10.73
N TRP A 682 -0.06 20.09 11.67
CA TRP A 682 -0.01 21.53 11.45
C TRP A 682 1.41 22.06 11.22
N THR A 683 2.44 21.31 11.63
CA THR A 683 3.86 21.68 11.46
C THR A 683 4.20 22.09 10.02
N ILE A 684 3.65 21.41 9.02
CA ILE A 684 3.92 21.72 7.61
C ILE A 684 3.28 23.06 7.22
N PHE A 685 2.05 23.30 7.67
CA PHE A 685 1.33 24.55 7.44
C PHE A 685 2.05 25.73 8.10
N TRP A 686 2.43 25.62 9.38
CA TRP A 686 3.16 26.67 10.09
C TRP A 686 4.52 26.97 9.48
N ASN A 687 5.22 25.96 8.98
CA ASN A 687 6.48 26.17 8.25
C ASN A 687 6.28 26.92 6.93
N ILE A 688 5.15 26.71 6.24
CA ILE A 688 4.80 27.46 5.03
C ILE A 688 4.44 28.89 5.41
N ASN A 689 3.57 29.08 6.42
CA ASN A 689 3.21 30.41 6.91
C ASN A 689 4.46 31.20 7.35
N LYS A 690 5.36 30.56 8.09
CA LYS A 690 6.66 31.11 8.50
C LYS A 690 7.49 31.60 7.30
N LYS A 691 7.53 30.86 6.20
CA LYS A 691 8.29 31.27 5.00
C LYS A 691 7.71 32.51 4.32
N GLU A 692 6.40 32.71 4.39
CA GLU A 692 5.72 33.89 3.83
C GLU A 692 5.92 35.12 4.75
N ILE A 693 5.83 34.93 6.07
CA ILE A 693 5.86 36.04 7.04
C ILE A 693 7.29 36.45 7.45
N ASP A 694 8.26 35.52 7.53
CA ASP A 694 9.63 35.81 7.98
C ASP A 694 10.32 36.93 7.17
N PRO A 695 10.19 36.98 5.82
CA PRO A 695 10.81 38.05 5.04
C PRO A 695 10.23 39.44 5.29
N ILE A 696 8.97 39.54 5.73
CA ILE A 696 8.23 40.80 5.89
C ILE A 696 8.10 41.24 7.36
N ALA A 697 8.33 40.35 8.32
CA ALA A 697 8.17 40.62 9.75
C ALA A 697 9.39 41.37 10.35
N PRO A 698 9.20 42.61 10.87
CA PRO A 698 10.24 43.29 11.63
C PRO A 698 10.56 42.56 12.93
N ARG A 699 11.84 42.50 13.31
CA ARG A 699 12.28 41.83 14.53
C ARG A 699 12.30 42.77 15.72
N HIS A 700 11.68 42.36 16.80
CA HIS A 700 11.63 43.05 18.09
C HIS A 700 12.11 42.13 19.21
N THR A 701 12.51 42.72 20.32
CA THR A 701 12.99 41.96 21.48
C THR A 701 12.04 42.15 22.63
N ALA A 702 11.58 41.03 23.21
CA ALA A 702 10.72 41.03 24.38
C ALA A 702 11.29 40.12 25.47
N VAL A 703 11.08 40.51 26.73
CA VAL A 703 11.48 39.76 27.94
C VAL A 703 10.28 39.66 28.87
N ASP A 704 10.04 38.49 29.46
CA ASP A 704 8.91 38.27 30.37
C ASP A 704 8.94 39.26 31.56
N GLN A 705 7.80 39.84 31.92
CA GLN A 705 7.72 40.85 32.96
C GLN A 705 7.89 40.24 34.37
N LYS A 706 7.37 39.04 34.61
CA LYS A 706 7.39 38.34 35.91
C LYS A 706 8.64 37.49 36.08
N GLN A 707 9.09 36.85 35.01
CA GLN A 707 10.25 35.95 34.95
C GLN A 707 11.45 36.66 34.30
N ARG A 708 11.74 37.90 34.71
CA ARG A 708 12.96 38.62 34.31
C ARG A 708 14.08 38.48 35.34
N VAL A 709 15.31 38.53 34.86
CA VAL A 709 16.53 38.62 35.67
C VAL A 709 17.26 39.91 35.34
N ILE A 710 17.73 40.62 36.36
CA ILE A 710 18.53 41.83 36.18
C ILE A 710 19.98 41.41 35.95
N ALA A 711 20.56 41.86 34.84
CA ALA A 711 21.97 41.63 34.51
C ALA A 711 22.74 42.96 34.48
N THR A 712 23.83 43.05 35.23
CA THR A 712 24.67 44.25 35.32
C THR A 712 26.02 44.03 34.64
N ILE A 713 26.38 44.91 33.71
CA ILE A 713 27.72 44.92 33.11
C ILE A 713 28.70 45.59 34.08
N ILE A 714 29.58 44.80 34.69
CA ILE A 714 30.55 45.26 35.69
C ILE A 714 31.85 45.78 35.08
N LYS A 715 32.23 45.27 33.90
CA LYS A 715 33.48 45.63 33.20
C LYS A 715 33.25 45.83 31.71
N ARG A 716 33.99 46.78 31.12
CA ARG A 716 34.01 47.11 29.68
C ARG A 716 32.64 47.53 29.09
N GLY A 717 31.66 47.88 29.93
CA GLY A 717 30.36 48.41 29.50
C GLY A 717 30.39 49.92 29.24
N PRO A 718 29.33 50.48 28.62
CA PRO A 718 29.26 51.92 28.31
C PRO A 718 29.12 52.79 29.56
N GLU A 719 29.75 53.97 29.56
CA GLU A 719 29.68 54.93 30.69
C GLU A 719 28.32 55.62 30.82
N LYS A 720 27.63 55.85 29.69
CA LYS A 720 26.28 56.39 29.63
C LYS A 720 25.46 55.58 28.64
N ALA A 721 24.16 55.43 28.92
CA ALA A 721 23.26 54.76 28.00
C ALA A 721 23.21 55.52 26.65
N TYR A 722 23.24 54.78 25.56
CA TYR A 722 23.19 55.33 24.20
C TYR A 722 22.37 54.41 23.29
N ALA A 723 21.96 54.90 22.11
CA ALA A 723 21.21 54.12 21.15
C ALA A 723 21.86 54.15 19.77
N GLU A 724 21.88 53.01 19.08
CA GLU A 724 22.35 52.89 17.70
C GLU A 724 21.26 52.38 16.77
N ASP A 725 21.33 52.79 15.50
CA ASP A 725 20.47 52.26 14.45
C ASP A 725 20.99 50.90 13.98
N ARG A 726 20.13 49.89 14.05
CA ARG A 726 20.38 48.52 13.57
C ARG A 726 19.29 48.09 12.60
N PRO A 727 19.57 47.22 11.62
CA PRO A 727 18.53 46.74 10.70
C PRO A 727 17.37 46.07 11.45
N LYS A 728 16.12 46.36 11.06
CA LYS A 728 14.93 45.67 11.60
C LYS A 728 14.90 44.20 11.21
N HIS A 729 15.48 43.87 10.06
CA HIS A 729 15.61 42.51 9.57
C HIS A 729 16.96 42.33 8.88
N SER A 730 17.76 41.38 9.35
CA SER A 730 19.14 41.16 8.88
C SER A 730 19.25 40.83 7.39
N LYS A 731 18.21 40.23 6.80
CA LYS A 731 18.17 39.80 5.40
C LYS A 731 17.30 40.67 4.50
N ASN A 732 16.56 41.64 5.06
CA ASN A 732 15.65 42.49 4.28
C ASN A 732 15.93 43.98 4.57
N PRO A 733 16.77 44.64 3.75
CA PRO A 733 17.08 46.06 3.89
C PRO A 733 15.87 46.99 3.72
N ALA A 734 14.79 46.53 3.07
CA ALA A 734 13.61 47.36 2.80
C ALA A 734 12.82 47.73 4.08
N LEU A 735 12.95 46.93 5.14
CA LEU A 735 12.27 47.16 6.43
C LEU A 735 12.93 48.25 7.30
N ARG A 736 13.94 48.97 6.77
CA ARG A 736 14.68 50.06 7.43
C ARG A 736 15.35 49.62 8.74
N THR A 737 15.78 50.58 9.56
CA THR A 737 16.46 50.38 10.84
C THR A 737 15.53 50.58 12.04
N LYS A 738 15.89 50.00 13.17
CA LYS A 738 15.36 50.24 14.52
C LYS A 738 16.46 50.76 15.42
N LYS A 739 16.08 51.49 16.47
CA LYS A 739 17.03 51.92 17.51
C LYS A 739 17.15 50.84 18.58
N ILE A 740 18.38 50.43 18.89
CA ILE A 740 18.68 49.54 20.02
C ILE A 740 19.41 50.36 21.07
N ALA A 741 18.91 50.33 22.31
CA ALA A 741 19.52 51.01 23.45
C ALA A 741 20.50 50.09 24.18
N TYR A 742 21.66 50.62 24.53
CA TYR A 742 22.77 49.95 25.20
C TYR A 742 23.07 50.64 26.53
N SER A 743 23.14 49.90 27.64
CA SER A 743 23.48 50.43 28.97
C SER A 743 24.12 49.37 29.87
N ARG A 744 24.48 49.73 31.10
CA ARG A 744 25.03 48.76 32.06
C ARG A 744 23.96 47.87 32.69
N GLN A 745 22.69 48.27 32.64
CA GLN A 745 21.58 47.61 33.31
C GLN A 745 20.67 46.96 32.29
N LEU A 746 20.65 45.62 32.28
CA LEU A 746 19.90 44.81 31.32
C LEU A 746 18.87 43.94 32.04
N ILE A 747 17.86 43.52 31.29
CA ILE A 747 16.95 42.44 31.68
C ILE A 747 17.05 41.29 30.69
N LEU A 748 17.01 40.07 31.23
CA LEU A 748 17.08 38.80 30.52
C LEU A 748 15.89 37.91 30.94
N ASP A 749 15.50 36.96 30.09
CA ASP A 749 14.53 35.92 30.49
C ASP A 749 15.16 34.96 31.51
N GLN A 750 14.39 34.60 32.55
CA GLN A 750 14.80 33.69 33.61
C GLN A 750 15.15 32.28 33.09
N GLU A 751 14.46 31.83 32.05
CA GLU A 751 14.72 30.52 31.44
C GLU A 751 16.12 30.44 30.82
N ASP A 752 16.58 31.53 30.19
CA ASP A 752 17.94 31.62 29.67
C ASP A 752 18.96 31.73 30.81
N ALA A 753 18.68 32.60 31.79
CA ALA A 753 19.57 32.85 32.92
C ALA A 753 19.89 31.59 33.73
N LYS A 754 18.91 30.68 33.89
CA LYS A 754 19.11 29.41 34.59
C LYS A 754 20.13 28.49 33.92
N LEU A 755 20.28 28.59 32.60
CA LEU A 755 21.16 27.74 31.80
C LEU A 755 22.60 28.23 31.80
N PHE A 756 22.89 29.42 32.33
CA PHE A 756 24.24 29.96 32.33
C PHE A 756 25.13 29.27 33.37
N GLU A 757 26.40 29.11 33.01
CA GLU A 757 27.46 28.66 33.90
C GLU A 757 28.40 29.81 34.25
N GLN A 758 29.07 29.70 35.40
CA GLN A 758 30.04 30.70 35.82
C GLN A 758 31.28 30.66 34.90
N ASP A 759 31.75 31.84 34.53
CA ASP A 759 32.83 32.10 33.57
C ASP A 759 32.55 31.61 32.14
N GLU A 760 31.28 31.32 31.83
CA GLU A 760 30.82 30.99 30.48
C GLU A 760 30.76 32.23 29.57
N GLU A 761 31.15 32.06 28.31
CA GLU A 761 31.02 33.09 27.28
C GLU A 761 29.71 32.90 26.48
N ILE A 762 28.86 33.92 26.50
CA ILE A 762 27.56 33.93 25.81
C ILE A 762 27.43 35.14 24.90
N THR A 763 26.53 35.12 23.91
CA THR A 763 26.31 36.25 22.99
C THR A 763 25.02 36.97 23.30
N LEU A 764 25.12 38.27 23.56
CA LEU A 764 24.00 39.21 23.53
C LEU A 764 23.68 39.56 22.07
N MET A 765 22.51 39.16 21.58
CA MET A 765 22.10 39.39 20.19
C MET A 765 22.15 40.89 19.84
N ALA A 766 22.70 41.22 18.67
CA ALA A 766 22.93 42.60 18.21
C ALA A 766 23.84 43.48 19.09
N TRP A 767 24.58 42.90 20.05
CA TRP A 767 25.63 43.60 20.80
C TRP A 767 27.00 42.93 20.65
N GLY A 768 27.13 41.66 21.05
CA GLY A 768 28.42 40.94 21.07
C GLY A 768 28.50 39.95 22.22
N ASN A 769 29.70 39.40 22.46
CA ASN A 769 29.90 38.42 23.53
C ASN A 769 30.07 39.07 24.90
N VAL A 770 29.63 38.35 25.93
CA VAL A 770 29.81 38.67 27.34
C VAL A 770 30.26 37.42 28.08
N ILE A 771 31.05 37.61 29.13
CA ILE A 771 31.44 36.54 30.06
C ILE A 771 30.59 36.67 31.32
N VAL A 772 29.95 35.58 31.71
CA VAL A 772 29.13 35.50 32.94
C VAL A 772 30.06 35.36 34.13
N ARG A 773 30.27 36.42 34.91
CA ARG A 773 31.24 36.39 36.03
C ARG A 773 30.63 35.90 37.33
N ARG A 774 29.36 36.23 37.56
CA ARG A 774 28.68 35.86 38.80
C ARG A 774 27.19 35.64 38.53
N ILE A 775 26.65 34.59 39.11
CA ILE A 775 25.22 34.26 39.07
C ILE A 775 24.74 34.15 40.51
N ASN A 776 23.87 35.07 40.93
CA ASN A 776 23.28 35.04 42.26
C ASN A 776 21.91 34.35 42.19
N ARG A 777 21.74 33.26 42.95
CA ARG A 777 20.51 32.47 43.00
C ARG A 777 19.82 32.63 44.34
N SER A 778 18.50 32.41 44.38
CA SER A 778 17.72 32.53 45.61
C SER A 778 18.03 31.44 46.65
N SER A 779 18.63 30.33 46.22
CA SER A 779 19.08 29.21 47.05
C SER A 779 20.36 28.59 46.46
N PRO A 780 21.17 27.84 47.24
CA PRO A 780 22.30 27.08 46.71
C PRO A 780 21.93 25.99 45.68
N ASP A 781 20.64 25.67 45.53
CA ASP A 781 20.15 24.70 44.55
C ASP A 781 20.35 25.21 43.10
N PRO A 782 21.04 24.45 42.21
CA PRO A 782 21.18 24.75 40.79
C PRO A 782 19.86 24.91 40.03
N CYS A 783 18.75 24.39 40.53
CA CYS A 783 17.41 24.55 39.94
C CYS A 783 16.67 25.80 40.42
N SER A 784 17.22 26.53 41.40
CA SER A 784 16.55 27.70 41.97
C SER A 784 16.59 28.92 41.04
N PRO A 785 15.57 29.81 41.12
CA PRO A 785 15.52 31.05 40.34
C PRO A 785 16.77 31.91 40.49
N VAL A 786 17.27 32.45 39.37
CA VAL A 786 18.34 33.45 39.37
C VAL A 786 17.74 34.81 39.77
N VAL A 787 18.44 35.52 40.66
CA VAL A 787 18.04 36.83 41.18
C VAL A 787 18.70 37.93 40.35
N ASP A 788 20.02 37.84 40.18
CA ASP A 788 20.82 38.80 39.40
C ASP A 788 22.09 38.16 38.85
N ILE A 789 22.64 38.76 37.79
CA ILE A 789 23.84 38.30 37.09
C ILE A 789 24.82 39.47 36.90
N GLU A 790 26.11 39.22 37.09
CA GLU A 790 27.18 40.14 36.73
C GLU A 790 27.88 39.68 35.45
N LEU A 791 27.98 40.59 34.47
CA LEU A 791 28.53 40.35 33.14
C LEU A 791 29.77 41.19 32.87
N GLU A 792 30.72 40.63 32.10
CA GLU A 792 31.86 41.36 31.54
C GLU A 792 31.79 41.37 30.01
N LEU A 793 31.82 42.56 29.40
CA LEU A 793 31.69 42.70 27.95
C LEU A 793 32.99 42.30 27.24
N HIS A 794 32.90 41.39 26.26
CA HIS A 794 34.04 40.86 25.52
C HIS A 794 33.78 40.91 24.00
N LEU A 795 34.00 42.07 23.38
CA LEU A 795 33.65 42.30 21.96
C LEU A 795 34.72 41.84 20.95
N GLU A 796 35.88 41.37 21.42
CA GLU A 796 37.06 41.06 20.59
C GLU A 796 37.02 39.64 19.98
N VAL A 797 36.06 38.80 20.38
CA VAL A 797 35.92 37.39 19.95
C VAL A 797 34.80 37.23 18.91
N ASP A 798 34.98 36.32 17.96
CA ASP A 798 33.98 36.00 16.95
C ASP A 798 32.71 35.41 17.60
N VAL A 799 31.58 36.13 17.44
CA VAL A 799 30.22 35.76 17.88
C VAL A 799 29.69 34.45 17.26
N LYS A 800 30.44 33.81 16.35
CA LYS A 800 30.15 32.48 15.81
C LYS A 800 30.66 31.33 16.66
N LYS A 801 31.60 31.57 17.60
CA LYS A 801 32.24 30.53 18.42
C LYS A 801 31.48 30.18 19.70
N THR A 802 30.50 31.01 20.06
CA THR A 802 29.66 30.85 21.26
C THR A 802 28.39 30.08 20.94
N GLU A 803 28.04 29.13 21.81
CA GLU A 803 26.87 28.26 21.62
C GLU A 803 25.56 28.97 22.01
N LYS A 804 25.57 29.79 23.07
CA LYS A 804 24.37 30.42 23.62
C LYS A 804 24.21 31.85 23.11
N LYS A 805 23.12 32.11 22.36
CA LYS A 805 22.73 33.44 21.86
C LYS A 805 21.41 33.86 22.47
N ILE A 806 21.41 34.95 23.22
CA ILE A 806 20.29 35.36 24.05
C ILE A 806 19.77 36.76 23.71
N THR A 807 18.49 36.95 23.96
CA THR A 807 17.76 38.21 23.87
C THR A 807 17.90 38.99 25.16
N TRP A 808 17.95 40.32 25.05
CA TRP A 808 18.17 41.21 26.18
C TRP A 808 17.51 42.57 25.90
N LEU A 809 17.14 43.27 26.97
CA LEU A 809 16.66 44.66 26.88
C LEU A 809 17.43 45.54 27.85
N SER A 810 17.84 46.72 27.40
CA SER A 810 18.37 47.76 28.28
C SER A 810 17.25 48.42 29.08
N THR A 811 17.44 48.58 30.40
CA THR A 811 16.50 49.34 31.25
C THR A 811 16.73 50.85 31.22
N GLU A 812 17.87 51.29 30.67
CA GLU A 812 18.23 52.70 30.51
C GLU A 812 18.35 53.06 29.01
N GLY A 813 18.20 54.34 28.68
CA GLY A 813 18.33 54.82 27.30
C GLY A 813 17.15 54.48 26.37
N GLN A 814 16.10 53.86 26.90
CA GLN A 814 14.82 53.64 26.22
C GLN A 814 13.67 53.57 27.23
N SER A 815 12.44 53.70 26.75
CA SER A 815 11.23 53.43 27.54
C SER A 815 10.71 52.04 27.17
N LEU A 816 10.77 51.09 28.11
CA LEU A 816 10.26 49.74 27.88
C LEU A 816 8.74 49.76 27.75
N ILE A 817 8.22 49.08 26.73
CA ILE A 817 6.79 49.07 26.44
C ILE A 817 6.16 47.83 27.08
N PRO A 818 5.17 47.97 27.97
CA PRO A 818 4.45 46.83 28.49
C PRO A 818 3.59 46.23 27.38
N LEU A 819 3.61 44.91 27.28
CA LEU A 819 2.84 44.16 26.31
C LEU A 819 2.21 42.91 26.94
N GLU A 820 1.07 42.52 26.40
CA GLU A 820 0.39 41.27 26.69
C GLU A 820 0.54 40.34 25.48
N LEU A 821 1.11 39.16 25.69
CA LEU A 821 1.20 38.09 24.71
C LEU A 821 0.04 37.15 24.95
N VAL A 822 -0.72 36.86 23.91
CA VAL A 822 -1.79 35.87 23.93
C VAL A 822 -1.37 34.72 23.03
N ASP A 823 -0.96 33.61 23.63
CA ASP A 823 -0.58 32.40 22.91
C ASP A 823 -1.77 31.45 22.80
N PHE A 824 -1.92 30.81 21.65
CA PHE A 824 -2.99 29.82 21.41
C PHE A 824 -2.44 28.39 21.29
N ASP A 825 -3.20 27.44 21.84
CA ASP A 825 -2.95 26.01 21.71
C ASP A 825 -4.14 25.29 21.03
N TYR A 826 -3.97 24.00 20.74
CA TYR A 826 -4.94 23.19 20.03
C TYR A 826 -6.30 23.10 20.76
N LEU A 827 -7.38 23.09 19.98
CA LEU A 827 -8.75 22.92 20.50
C LEU A 827 -9.03 21.53 21.09
N LEU A 828 -8.22 20.53 20.73
CA LEU A 828 -8.38 19.14 21.15
C LEU A 828 -7.10 18.59 21.79
N THR A 829 -7.27 17.86 22.89
CA THR A 829 -6.17 17.16 23.56
C THR A 829 -5.76 15.89 22.78
N LYS A 830 -6.74 15.23 22.13
CA LYS A 830 -6.54 14.00 21.36
C LYS A 830 -6.23 14.28 19.88
N GLY A 831 -5.22 13.58 19.34
CA GLY A 831 -4.74 13.77 17.96
C GLY A 831 -5.77 13.45 16.87
N LYS A 832 -6.53 12.37 17.05
CA LYS A 832 -7.62 11.94 16.16
C LYS A 832 -8.78 11.43 17.01
N LEU A 833 -9.99 11.83 16.67
CA LEU A 833 -11.21 11.29 17.27
C LEU A 833 -11.68 10.07 16.46
N GLU A 834 -12.00 8.99 17.15
CA GLU A 834 -12.60 7.77 16.59
C GLU A 834 -14.14 7.87 16.61
N GLU A 835 -14.83 6.95 15.92
CA GLU A 835 -16.30 7.05 15.72
C GLU A 835 -17.11 6.97 17.03
N ASP A 836 -16.61 6.23 18.02
CA ASP A 836 -17.26 6.03 19.32
C ASP A 836 -16.86 7.10 20.38
N ASP A 837 -15.95 8.02 20.04
CA ASP A 837 -15.50 9.05 20.97
C ASP A 837 -16.57 10.13 21.17
N ASN A 838 -16.91 10.42 22.44
CA ASN A 838 -17.61 11.66 22.77
C ASN A 838 -16.63 12.83 22.74
N TRP A 839 -16.69 13.62 21.67
CA TRP A 839 -15.75 14.70 21.39
C TRP A 839 -15.72 15.81 22.46
N GLU A 840 -16.80 15.97 23.24
CA GLU A 840 -16.88 16.97 24.32
C GLU A 840 -15.86 16.67 25.43
N ASP A 841 -15.53 15.40 25.66
CA ASP A 841 -14.59 14.95 26.68
C ASP A 841 -13.11 15.22 26.31
N PHE A 842 -12.84 15.50 25.03
CA PHE A 842 -11.49 15.71 24.50
C PHE A 842 -11.19 17.17 24.15
N LEU A 843 -12.10 18.10 24.50
CA LEU A 843 -11.85 19.53 24.39
C LEU A 843 -10.76 19.93 25.38
N ALA A 844 -9.83 20.76 24.94
CA ALA A 844 -8.88 21.38 25.85
C ALA A 844 -9.61 22.40 26.74
N GLU A 845 -9.44 22.30 28.06
CA GLU A 845 -10.08 23.20 29.03
C GLU A 845 -9.59 24.65 28.89
N GLN A 846 -8.30 24.80 28.59
CA GLN A 846 -7.64 26.07 28.33
C GLN A 846 -6.87 25.97 27.01
N THR A 847 -7.12 26.92 26.11
CA THR A 847 -6.50 26.99 24.77
C THR A 847 -5.88 28.36 24.49
N GLU A 848 -5.96 29.27 25.45
CA GLU A 848 -5.52 30.65 25.37
C GLU A 848 -4.70 30.93 26.64
N PHE A 849 -3.50 31.46 26.45
CA PHE A 849 -2.54 31.71 27.51
C PHE A 849 -2.04 33.14 27.40
N SER A 850 -2.42 33.99 28.35
CA SER A 850 -1.94 35.36 28.42
C SER A 850 -0.71 35.47 29.31
N SER A 851 0.35 36.09 28.80
CA SER A 851 1.55 36.43 29.56
C SER A 851 1.90 37.92 29.39
N SER A 852 2.55 38.50 30.39
CA SER A 852 2.94 39.91 30.36
C SER A 852 4.44 40.02 30.13
N ALA A 853 4.86 40.89 29.21
CA ALA A 853 6.25 41.09 28.85
C ALA A 853 6.59 42.58 28.68
N PHE A 854 7.89 42.88 28.63
CA PHE A 854 8.40 44.17 28.19
C PHE A 854 9.00 44.05 26.79
N CYS A 855 8.71 45.00 25.91
CA CYS A 855 9.32 45.12 24.59
C CYS A 855 10.28 46.30 24.54
N ASP A 856 11.14 46.30 23.52
CA ASP A 856 11.88 47.48 23.10
C ASP A 856 10.94 48.63 22.69
N ALA A 857 11.46 49.87 22.78
CA ALA A 857 10.69 51.08 22.51
C ALA A 857 10.16 51.19 21.07
N ASN A 858 10.66 50.39 20.13
CA ASN A 858 10.23 50.46 18.73
C ASN A 858 8.82 49.88 18.55
N LEU A 859 8.28 49.11 19.51
CA LEU A 859 6.92 48.58 19.44
C LEU A 859 5.84 49.68 19.42
N ALA A 860 6.11 50.87 20.00
CA ALA A 860 5.14 51.98 20.01
C ALA A 860 4.78 52.48 18.60
N ALA A 861 5.67 52.25 17.62
CA ALA A 861 5.44 52.67 16.24
C ALA A 861 4.62 51.65 15.43
N CYS A 862 4.39 50.44 15.95
CA CYS A 862 3.58 49.41 15.29
C CYS A 862 2.09 49.78 15.36
N LYS A 863 1.36 49.47 14.29
CA LYS A 863 -0.08 49.68 14.16
C LYS A 863 -0.82 48.36 14.35
N MET A 864 -2.13 48.45 14.55
CA MET A 864 -3.01 47.28 14.48
C MET A 864 -2.82 46.55 13.13
N ASP A 865 -2.86 45.23 13.16
CA ASP A 865 -2.61 44.30 12.04
C ASP A 865 -1.15 44.20 11.55
N ASP A 866 -0.21 44.93 12.17
CA ASP A 866 1.22 44.75 11.84
C ASP A 866 1.69 43.36 12.31
N ILE A 867 2.35 42.63 11.40
CA ILE A 867 3.00 41.34 11.70
C ILE A 867 4.43 41.59 12.16
N ILE A 868 4.78 41.11 13.34
CA ILE A 868 6.12 41.26 13.92
C ILE A 868 6.70 39.91 14.37
N GLN A 869 8.02 39.86 14.50
CA GLN A 869 8.73 38.72 15.09
C GLN A 869 9.33 39.14 16.44
N LEU A 870 8.95 38.47 17.52
CA LEU A 870 9.68 38.56 18.78
C LEU A 870 10.81 37.54 18.74
N GLU A 871 12.06 38.04 18.73
CA GLU A 871 13.24 37.18 18.60
C GLU A 871 13.24 36.11 19.69
N ARG A 872 13.41 34.85 19.28
CA ARG A 872 13.38 33.65 20.13
C ARG A 872 12.04 33.33 20.83
N LYS A 873 10.98 34.13 20.64
CA LYS A 873 9.62 33.82 21.15
C LYS A 873 8.66 33.37 20.05
N GLY A 874 8.54 34.10 18.94
CA GLY A 874 7.60 33.73 17.88
C GLY A 874 7.27 34.85 16.89
N TYR A 875 6.22 34.63 16.10
CA TYR A 875 5.60 35.64 15.23
C TYR A 875 4.25 36.00 15.81
N PHE A 876 3.93 37.29 15.79
CA PHE A 876 2.70 37.82 16.40
C PHE A 876 2.10 38.88 15.48
N ILE A 877 0.79 39.09 15.60
CA ILE A 877 0.09 40.24 15.03
C ILE A 877 -0.33 41.21 16.14
N VAL A 878 -0.30 42.51 15.84
CA VAL A 878 -0.72 43.55 16.78
C VAL A 878 -2.23 43.66 16.76
N ASP A 879 -2.88 43.16 17.83
CA ASP A 879 -4.32 43.32 18.04
C ASP A 879 -4.67 44.72 18.55
N ALA A 880 -3.94 45.15 19.58
CA ALA A 880 -4.12 46.46 20.18
C ALA A 880 -2.79 47.21 20.21
N GLN A 881 -2.77 48.37 19.55
CA GLN A 881 -1.63 49.27 19.59
C GLN A 881 -1.39 49.81 21.01
N TYR A 882 -0.11 49.95 21.37
CA TYR A 882 0.30 50.66 22.59
C TYR A 882 -0.26 52.09 22.61
N LYS A 883 -0.96 52.44 23.70
CA LYS A 883 -1.39 53.81 24.00
C LYS A 883 -0.93 54.13 25.41
N ASP A 884 -0.55 55.38 25.66
CA ASP A 884 -0.05 55.79 26.97
C ASP A 884 -1.02 55.35 28.09
N GLY A 885 -0.54 54.51 29.01
CA GLY A 885 -1.35 53.88 30.07
C GLY A 885 -2.05 52.54 29.74
N LYS A 886 -1.96 52.01 28.52
CA LYS A 886 -2.48 50.68 28.11
C LYS A 886 -1.40 49.87 27.39
N ALA A 887 -1.20 48.63 27.82
CA ALA A 887 -0.26 47.70 27.18
C ALA A 887 -0.67 47.42 25.73
N ALA A 888 0.31 47.14 24.87
CA ALA A 888 0.03 46.55 23.56
C ALA A 888 -0.44 45.11 23.74
N VAL A 889 -1.35 44.64 22.89
CA VAL A 889 -1.79 43.23 22.86
C VAL A 889 -1.31 42.60 21.56
N LEU A 890 -0.59 41.49 21.69
CA LEU A 890 -0.05 40.71 20.59
C LEU A 890 -0.56 39.27 20.69
N PHE A 891 -0.92 38.66 19.56
CA PHE A 891 -1.31 37.25 19.51
C PHE A 891 -0.78 36.50 18.29
#